data_AF-A0A937PQ60-F1
#
_entry.id   AF-A0A937PQ60-F1
#
_cell.length_a   1.000
_cell.length_b   1.000
_cell.length_c   1.000
_cell.angle_alpha   90.00
_cell.angle_beta   90.00
_cell.angle_gamma   90.00
#
_symmetry.space_group_name_H-M   'P 1'
#
loop_
_entity.id
_entity.type
_entity.pdbx_description
1 polymer ?
#
loop_
_entity_poly.entity_id
_entity_poly.type
_entity_poly.pdbx_seq_one_letter_code
_entity_poly.pdbx_strand_id
1 'polypeptide(L)'
;MTHAKRSEPARRRPGPLAAVVAAVAHWVASGRWALERLGDALLGRLRTDPALLPLGGQAAGYLDRGWVIANHKLVSFHAAFISSVLSLPVAALAAKAAAGANLKFEVLQFMFLSGETIVSVAMLYLSWHVGIAIHEMGHYLTAAKLTALNKDSQEAADKVMAEGGKVGWYARMFLLIPWGKFEGVKKEAGNYAPDAPYNLAVAAAAPVWSGWLSAVCFPIAAVGIGLGLAMREQLGDYAEYAIYVGRFFLCPAFVGLLDRFLADRGKLREFRQRERRAAEKAARAAARKAEGTWFDRVGEVKKRLLTTRMQTVTLADGTKVAAPWQFRNCAMGGRHTEKEYPESNISMQEGMFVPLSAKTYEDAQEMTVKLQSRLKEIIESAPGAKVMGVGLEGGIAPYIDKEPQDQVPEQRMWRMMRQAILDCEYAPGVDVAIALDPACSELENLYREETEQHDSVGMYRFWRDKSKVDMSRDQILALYRTSMEQDDIPILSIEDGFGELDHAGWRLLMTGDPAAGVEGLGDKVFVIGDDLVTTKDSNIEQCAASGEINASLIKANQIGTLSETVLAMLTSLAYGCELVVSHRSKSPNDPFEAEIATAMNALGLKAGGGANTERLQKYGRVVEILALAETAGREVTDEERKEVEANLTELAKRLTGRDDVQLAPDAARHDITTLMLRMLAIEAVGGNEEATNAGIPSGRATLFLGHSGIIRYSGATPLGTSAGIDEAIHYVDSIIEPGELTRKHPDLFKDAGDGTFRFRKTVGADQIQAKNDPNLAEAWRRAGRYEGKGCMAAVEHIEKILGAAFTGRRLRDLGTLLETDRELLELEKKAAIDAGRIKPDASADDLIQAMQRKGVLGMNAILSMSLALGRAIAARDGRELWQLIRDMAAETMAKFVAAHSGDEAKKDAEKLKASDFDELQKTFRETAKTVIDQKKEVYRLLREHLPVYPIGSKA
;
A
#
# COMPACT_ATOMS: atom_id res chain seq x y z
N MET A 1 35.44 -55.66 -18.70
CA MET A 1 36.67 -56.34 -18.25
C MET A 1 37.01 -55.77 -16.88
N THR A 2 37.23 -56.47 -15.77
CA THR A 2 37.23 -57.90 -15.42
C THR A 2 37.26 -57.94 -13.89
N HIS A 3 36.67 -58.99 -13.32
CA HIS A 3 36.67 -59.36 -11.90
C HIS A 3 38.04 -59.36 -11.23
N ALA A 4 38.09 -59.11 -9.91
CA ALA A 4 38.58 -60.11 -8.94
C ALA A 4 38.18 -59.78 -7.50
N LYS A 5 37.67 -60.80 -6.80
CA LYS A 5 37.19 -60.85 -5.42
C LYS A 5 38.28 -61.39 -4.48
N ARG A 6 38.28 -60.84 -3.25
CA ARG A 6 38.42 -61.47 -1.91
C ARG A 6 39.73 -62.14 -1.46
N SER A 7 40.17 -61.70 -0.27
CA SER A 7 40.19 -62.55 0.94
C SER A 7 40.11 -61.69 2.23
N GLU A 8 39.13 -61.99 3.09
CA GLU A 8 39.01 -61.47 4.47
C GLU A 8 39.87 -62.30 5.45
N PRO A 9 40.38 -61.71 6.56
CA PRO A 9 40.65 -62.44 7.78
C PRO A 9 39.70 -62.04 8.93
N ALA A 10 39.49 -63.02 9.82
CA ALA A 10 38.45 -63.12 10.84
C ALA A 10 38.32 -61.97 11.85
N ARG A 11 37.08 -61.57 12.16
CA ARG A 11 36.74 -60.67 13.28
C ARG A 11 36.64 -61.44 14.61
N ARG A 12 37.39 -61.01 15.62
CA ARG A 12 37.20 -61.35 17.03
C ARG A 12 35.86 -60.77 17.54
N ARG A 13 35.11 -61.55 18.33
CA ARG A 13 33.89 -61.09 19.00
C ARG A 13 34.24 -60.07 20.10
N PRO A 14 33.51 -58.93 20.20
CA PRO A 14 33.73 -57.95 21.26
C PRO A 14 33.27 -58.48 22.63
N GLY A 15 33.97 -58.07 23.69
CA GLY A 15 33.70 -58.47 25.07
C GLY A 15 32.36 -57.93 25.63
N PRO A 16 31.86 -58.50 26.73
CA PRO A 16 30.51 -58.27 27.26
C PRO A 16 30.20 -56.79 27.57
N LEU A 17 31.20 -55.99 27.95
CA LEU A 17 31.02 -54.56 28.23
C LEU A 17 30.71 -53.76 26.95
N ALA A 18 31.35 -54.07 25.82
CA ALA A 18 31.11 -53.42 24.53
C ALA A 18 29.75 -53.81 23.94
N ALA A 19 29.27 -55.02 24.22
CA ALA A 19 27.92 -55.47 23.84
C ALA A 19 26.83 -54.74 24.65
N VAL A 20 27.06 -54.47 25.94
CA VAL A 20 26.15 -53.69 26.79
C VAL A 20 26.13 -52.21 26.37
N VAL A 21 27.29 -51.61 26.09
CA VAL A 21 27.36 -50.22 25.60
C VAL A 21 26.70 -50.07 24.22
N ALA A 22 26.88 -51.04 23.32
CA ALA A 22 26.21 -51.05 22.03
C ALA A 22 24.68 -51.26 22.16
N ALA A 23 24.23 -52.11 23.08
CA ALA A 23 22.80 -52.32 23.36
C ALA A 23 22.14 -51.08 23.99
N VAL A 24 22.85 -50.37 24.89
CA VAL A 24 22.38 -49.10 25.47
C VAL A 24 22.38 -47.99 24.42
N ALA A 25 23.41 -47.89 23.57
CA ALA A 25 23.45 -46.93 22.46
C ALA A 25 22.32 -47.18 21.44
N HIS A 26 22.02 -48.46 21.15
CA HIS A 26 20.91 -48.84 20.26
C HIS A 26 19.53 -48.60 20.90
N TRP A 27 19.38 -48.83 22.22
CA TRP A 27 18.17 -48.51 22.98
C TRP A 27 17.92 -46.99 23.09
N VAL A 28 18.98 -46.19 23.27
CA VAL A 28 18.90 -44.72 23.27
C VAL A 28 18.57 -44.17 21.87
N ALA A 29 19.12 -44.78 20.80
CA ALA A 29 18.82 -44.40 19.43
C ALA A 29 17.39 -44.80 19.00
N SER A 30 16.90 -45.97 19.44
CA SER A 30 15.52 -46.43 19.15
C SER A 30 14.45 -45.78 20.05
N GLY A 31 14.82 -45.30 21.24
CA GLY A 31 13.92 -44.58 22.15
C GLY A 31 13.49 -43.19 21.67
N ARG A 32 14.29 -42.52 20.82
CA ARG A 32 13.92 -41.23 20.20
C ARG A 32 12.64 -41.33 19.37
N TRP A 33 12.46 -42.44 18.65
CA TRP A 33 11.33 -42.64 17.75
C TRP A 33 10.08 -43.17 18.49
N ALA A 34 10.28 -43.94 19.56
CA ALA A 34 9.20 -44.46 20.40
C ALA A 34 8.59 -43.37 21.31
N LEU A 35 9.38 -42.42 21.81
CA LEU A 35 8.90 -41.29 22.62
C LEU A 35 8.11 -40.26 21.80
N GLU A 36 8.48 -40.04 20.53
CA GLU A 36 7.70 -39.19 19.60
C GLU A 36 6.31 -39.79 19.32
N ARG A 37 6.24 -41.10 19.04
CA ARG A 37 4.96 -41.79 18.80
C ARG A 37 4.10 -42.01 20.05
N LEU A 38 4.70 -42.27 21.22
CA LEU A 38 3.93 -42.35 22.47
C LEU A 38 3.36 -40.97 22.85
N GLY A 39 4.14 -39.90 22.62
CA GLY A 39 3.69 -38.52 22.82
C GLY A 39 2.48 -38.18 21.96
N ASP A 40 2.54 -38.47 20.67
CA ASP A 40 1.44 -38.21 19.73
C ASP A 40 0.20 -39.08 20.02
N ALA A 41 0.39 -40.34 20.44
CA ALA A 41 -0.72 -41.24 20.78
C ALA A 41 -1.41 -40.90 22.11
N LEU A 42 -0.67 -40.45 23.12
CA LEU A 42 -1.23 -39.98 24.41
C LEU A 42 -1.87 -38.60 24.29
N LEU A 43 -1.27 -37.68 23.51
CA LEU A 43 -1.81 -36.33 23.29
C LEU A 43 -3.02 -36.32 22.35
N GLY A 44 -3.09 -37.27 21.40
CA GLY A 44 -4.24 -37.44 20.52
C GLY A 44 -5.53 -37.83 21.26
N ARG A 45 -5.43 -38.62 22.34
CA ARG A 45 -6.60 -39.02 23.16
C ARG A 45 -7.05 -37.97 24.17
N LEU A 46 -6.16 -37.09 24.63
CA LEU A 46 -6.49 -36.03 25.59
C LEU A 46 -7.14 -34.79 24.95
N ARG A 47 -7.06 -34.64 23.62
CA ARG A 47 -7.62 -33.49 22.89
C ARG A 47 -9.08 -33.63 22.48
N THR A 48 -9.67 -34.82 22.60
CA THR A 48 -10.98 -35.13 22.00
C THR A 48 -12.09 -35.52 22.98
N ASP A 49 -11.86 -35.49 24.30
CA ASP A 49 -12.88 -35.89 25.28
C ASP A 49 -13.32 -34.72 26.18
N PRO A 50 -14.52 -34.13 25.96
CA PRO A 50 -15.08 -33.06 26.79
C PRO A 50 -15.43 -33.50 28.21
N ALA A 51 -15.41 -34.80 28.53
CA ALA A 51 -15.86 -35.34 29.82
C ALA A 51 -14.81 -35.29 30.95
N LEU A 52 -13.60 -34.77 30.69
CA LEU A 52 -12.51 -34.68 31.69
C LEU A 52 -12.33 -33.29 32.34
N LEU A 53 -13.24 -32.34 32.09
CA LEU A 53 -13.25 -31.05 32.78
C LEU A 53 -14.09 -31.15 34.07
N PRO A 54 -13.54 -30.86 35.27
CA PRO A 54 -14.31 -30.94 36.51
C PRO A 54 -15.35 -29.81 36.56
N LEU A 55 -16.60 -30.21 36.73
CA LEU A 55 -17.76 -29.36 37.01
C LEU A 55 -17.69 -28.81 38.45
N GLY A 56 -17.94 -27.50 38.58
CA GLY A 56 -18.48 -26.87 39.79
C GLY A 56 -17.50 -26.56 40.94
N GLY A 57 -17.22 -25.27 41.18
CA GLY A 57 -16.55 -24.80 42.40
C GLY A 57 -16.01 -23.36 42.27
N GLN A 58 -16.13 -22.57 43.33
CA GLN A 58 -15.89 -21.12 43.43
C GLN A 58 -14.55 -20.59 42.86
N ALA A 59 -14.53 -19.30 42.54
CA ALA A 59 -13.42 -18.57 41.92
C ALA A 59 -12.12 -18.60 42.75
N ALA A 60 -11.12 -19.35 42.26
CA ALA A 60 -9.70 -19.28 42.64
C ALA A 60 -8.85 -18.79 41.45
N GLY A 61 -7.65 -18.26 41.73
CA GLY A 61 -6.83 -17.45 40.81
C GLY A 61 -6.46 -18.10 39.46
N TYR A 62 -6.49 -17.28 38.40
CA TYR A 62 -6.45 -17.70 36.98
C TYR A 62 -5.12 -18.26 36.42
N LEU A 63 -4.01 -18.31 37.19
CA LEU A 63 -2.75 -18.94 36.73
C LEU A 63 -2.80 -20.48 36.76
N ASP A 64 -3.71 -21.07 37.53
CA ASP A 64 -3.79 -22.53 37.76
C ASP A 64 -4.29 -23.36 36.57
N ARG A 65 -4.88 -22.72 35.54
CA ARG A 65 -5.56 -23.44 34.43
C ARG A 65 -4.75 -23.50 33.13
N GLY A 66 -3.48 -23.10 33.15
CA GLY A 66 -2.77 -22.71 31.92
C GLY A 66 -1.75 -23.65 31.30
N TRP A 67 -1.16 -24.61 32.02
CA TRP A 67 0.02 -25.33 31.55
C TRP A 67 0.06 -26.79 32.04
N VAL A 68 0.39 -27.74 31.15
CA VAL A 68 0.70 -29.12 31.54
C VAL A 68 2.09 -29.11 32.19
N ILE A 69 2.13 -28.85 33.49
CA ILE A 69 3.37 -28.87 34.28
C ILE A 69 3.80 -30.33 34.44
N ALA A 70 5.08 -30.63 34.16
CA ALA A 70 5.62 -31.94 34.51
C ALA A 70 5.49 -32.10 36.04
N ASN A 71 4.90 -33.18 36.54
CA ASN A 71 4.85 -33.40 37.99
C ASN A 71 6.29 -33.56 38.50
N HIS A 72 6.86 -32.47 39.02
CA HIS A 72 8.28 -32.32 39.35
C HIS A 72 8.72 -33.41 40.35
N LYS A 73 7.82 -33.83 41.24
CA LYS A 73 8.03 -34.94 42.18
C LYS A 73 8.05 -36.29 41.48
N LEU A 74 7.09 -36.54 40.59
CA LEU A 74 7.00 -37.80 39.85
C LEU A 74 8.19 -38.01 38.91
N VAL A 75 8.59 -36.97 38.16
CA VAL A 75 9.75 -37.03 37.26
C VAL A 75 11.04 -37.22 38.07
N SER A 76 11.20 -36.47 39.17
CA SER A 76 12.34 -36.64 40.07
C SER A 76 12.39 -38.04 40.67
N PHE A 77 11.24 -38.66 40.97
CA PHE A 77 11.17 -40.02 41.48
C PHE A 77 11.69 -41.02 40.45
N HIS A 78 11.18 -40.96 39.22
CA HIS A 78 11.65 -41.83 38.15
C HIS A 78 13.14 -41.63 37.86
N ALA A 79 13.60 -40.38 37.75
CA ALA A 79 15.00 -40.10 37.47
C ALA A 79 15.94 -40.56 38.60
N ALA A 80 15.58 -40.33 39.87
CA ALA A 80 16.41 -40.71 41.02
C ALA A 80 16.50 -42.25 41.17
N PHE A 81 15.37 -42.94 41.08
CA PHE A 81 15.33 -44.39 41.26
C PHE A 81 15.83 -45.15 40.04
N ILE A 82 15.46 -44.76 38.80
CA ILE A 82 15.96 -45.46 37.61
C ILE A 82 17.48 -45.28 37.47
N SER A 83 18.01 -44.09 37.77
CA SER A 83 19.45 -43.84 37.69
C SER A 83 20.26 -44.63 38.71
N SER A 84 19.65 -45.16 39.79
CA SER A 84 20.33 -46.01 40.77
C SER A 84 20.88 -47.31 40.19
N VAL A 85 20.35 -47.75 39.05
CA VAL A 85 20.91 -48.87 38.28
C VAL A 85 22.38 -48.63 37.90
N LEU A 86 22.79 -47.37 37.72
CA LEU A 86 24.18 -47.00 37.43
C LEU A 86 25.14 -47.23 38.61
N SER A 87 24.60 -47.40 39.82
CA SER A 87 25.37 -47.65 41.05
C SER A 87 25.32 -49.12 41.49
N LEU A 88 24.84 -50.04 40.65
CA LEU A 88 24.75 -51.46 41.01
C LEU A 88 26.13 -52.07 41.33
N PRO A 89 26.24 -52.86 42.42
CA PRO A 89 27.46 -53.61 42.74
C PRO A 89 27.55 -54.86 41.85
N VAL A 90 27.95 -54.65 40.59
CA VAL A 90 27.92 -55.68 39.52
C VAL A 90 28.64 -56.97 39.92
N ALA A 91 29.78 -56.89 40.62
CA ALA A 91 30.54 -58.06 41.07
C ALA A 91 29.78 -58.89 42.12
N ALA A 92 29.15 -58.24 43.11
CA ALA A 92 28.36 -58.91 44.14
C ALA A 92 27.07 -59.52 43.56
N LEU A 93 26.43 -58.83 42.62
CA LEU A 93 25.25 -59.33 41.91
C LEU A 93 25.60 -60.52 41.00
N ALA A 94 26.75 -60.50 40.32
CA ALA A 94 27.22 -61.63 39.52
C ALA A 94 27.49 -62.88 40.37
N ALA A 95 28.05 -62.72 41.57
CA ALA A 95 28.24 -63.81 42.52
C ALA A 95 26.92 -64.40 43.02
N LYS A 96 25.94 -63.56 43.35
CA LYS A 96 24.57 -64.00 43.74
C LYS A 96 23.83 -64.69 42.59
N ALA A 97 24.01 -64.20 41.36
CA ALA A 97 23.46 -64.82 40.16
C ALA A 97 24.04 -66.22 39.92
N ALA A 98 25.35 -66.39 40.10
CA ALA A 98 26.01 -67.69 40.02
C ALA A 98 25.52 -68.68 41.09
N ALA A 99 25.00 -68.18 42.23
CA ALA A 99 24.35 -68.96 43.28
C ALA A 99 22.84 -69.20 43.05
N GLY A 100 22.29 -68.82 41.88
CA GLY A 100 20.90 -69.09 41.49
C GLY A 100 19.87 -68.03 41.93
N ALA A 101 20.29 -66.86 42.42
CA ALA A 101 19.38 -65.80 42.84
C ALA A 101 18.64 -65.13 41.65
N ASN A 102 17.41 -64.67 41.88
CA ASN A 102 16.65 -63.91 40.88
C ASN A 102 17.20 -62.49 40.75
N LEU A 103 17.95 -62.24 39.68
CA LEU A 103 18.63 -60.96 39.44
C LEU A 103 17.67 -59.76 39.40
N LYS A 104 16.44 -59.92 38.89
CA LYS A 104 15.45 -58.82 38.85
C LYS A 104 15.03 -58.42 40.25
N PHE A 105 14.82 -59.42 41.11
CA PHE A 105 14.45 -59.19 42.50
C PHE A 105 15.60 -58.54 43.28
N GLU A 106 16.84 -59.01 43.09
CA GLU A 106 18.03 -58.42 43.73
C GLU A 106 18.28 -56.96 43.30
N VAL A 107 18.04 -56.62 42.03
CA VAL A 107 18.12 -55.23 41.56
C VAL A 107 17.02 -54.38 42.21
N LEU A 108 15.77 -54.88 42.29
CA LEU A 108 14.69 -54.15 42.97
C LEU A 108 14.96 -53.99 44.47
N GLN A 109 15.51 -55.00 45.13
CA GLN A 109 15.95 -54.91 46.53
C GLN A 109 17.07 -53.89 46.70
N PHE A 110 18.04 -53.82 45.78
CA PHE A 110 19.06 -52.78 45.80
C PHE A 110 18.44 -51.38 45.66
N MET A 111 17.52 -51.19 44.72
CA MET A 111 16.90 -49.89 44.46
C MET A 111 16.02 -49.41 45.62
N PHE A 112 15.22 -50.30 46.22
CA PHE A 112 14.15 -49.92 47.16
C PHE A 112 14.33 -50.39 48.60
N LEU A 113 15.27 -51.31 48.89
CA LEU A 113 15.46 -51.93 50.20
C LEU A 113 16.94 -51.98 50.62
N SER A 114 17.77 -51.04 50.13
CA SER A 114 19.19 -50.95 50.50
C SER A 114 19.61 -49.53 50.90
N GLY A 115 20.88 -49.33 51.26
CA GLY A 115 21.44 -48.00 51.51
C GLY A 115 21.28 -47.04 50.33
N GLU A 116 21.21 -47.57 49.10
CA GLU A 116 20.96 -46.80 47.88
C GLU A 116 19.58 -46.12 47.88
N THR A 117 18.60 -46.70 48.58
CA THR A 117 17.26 -46.12 48.72
C THR A 117 17.32 -44.78 49.44
N ILE A 118 18.19 -44.64 50.45
CA ILE A 118 18.37 -43.38 51.19
C ILE A 118 18.95 -42.31 50.25
N VAL A 119 19.95 -42.69 49.43
CA VAL A 119 20.57 -41.79 48.45
C VAL A 119 19.56 -41.36 47.38
N SER A 120 18.78 -42.29 46.85
CA SER A 120 17.76 -42.02 45.84
C SER A 120 16.61 -41.16 46.38
N VAL A 121 16.21 -41.34 47.65
CA VAL A 121 15.24 -40.47 48.32
C VAL A 121 15.80 -39.06 48.53
N ALA A 122 17.07 -38.92 48.90
CA ALA A 122 17.73 -37.61 49.03
C ALA A 122 17.83 -36.89 47.67
N MET A 123 18.22 -37.60 46.60
CA MET A 123 18.26 -37.06 45.24
C MET A 123 16.87 -36.66 44.73
N LEU A 124 15.85 -37.50 44.97
CA LEU A 124 14.46 -37.15 44.70
C LEU A 124 14.12 -35.82 45.36
N TYR A 125 14.36 -35.70 46.67
CA TYR A 125 14.03 -34.50 47.44
C TYR A 125 14.68 -33.26 46.86
N LEU A 126 16.00 -33.29 46.69
CA LEU A 126 16.75 -32.16 46.19
C LEU A 126 16.38 -31.80 44.74
N SER A 127 16.15 -32.80 43.89
CA SER A 127 15.76 -32.60 42.49
C SER A 127 14.43 -31.88 42.35
N TRP A 128 13.37 -32.34 43.05
CA TRP A 128 12.07 -31.67 42.93
C TRP A 128 12.12 -30.28 43.57
N HIS A 129 12.90 -30.08 44.63
CA HIS A 129 13.11 -28.78 45.25
C HIS A 129 13.77 -27.79 44.29
N VAL A 130 14.89 -28.17 43.67
CA VAL A 130 15.61 -27.36 42.67
C VAL A 130 14.71 -27.04 41.48
N GLY A 131 13.98 -28.04 40.97
CA GLY A 131 13.10 -27.85 39.82
C GLY A 131 11.98 -26.86 40.09
N ILE A 132 11.23 -27.03 41.19
CA ILE A 132 10.16 -26.10 41.57
C ILE A 132 10.71 -24.71 41.86
N ALA A 133 11.83 -24.61 42.58
CA ALA A 133 12.45 -23.32 42.89
C ALA A 133 12.76 -22.54 41.62
N ILE A 134 13.46 -23.14 40.65
CA ILE A 134 13.90 -22.44 39.44
C ILE A 134 12.72 -22.11 38.52
N HIS A 135 11.76 -23.01 38.38
CA HIS A 135 10.54 -22.79 37.59
C HIS A 135 9.78 -21.55 38.09
N GLU A 136 9.42 -21.55 39.37
CA GLU A 136 8.62 -20.50 39.99
C GLU A 136 9.38 -19.18 40.16
N MET A 137 10.69 -19.24 40.39
CA MET A 137 11.55 -18.05 40.34
C MET A 137 11.45 -17.36 38.97
N GLY A 138 11.39 -18.12 37.88
CA GLY A 138 11.20 -17.58 36.54
C GLY A 138 9.88 -16.81 36.39
N HIS A 139 8.78 -17.36 36.88
CA HIS A 139 7.49 -16.67 36.91
C HIS A 139 7.55 -15.39 37.77
N TYR A 140 8.01 -15.51 39.01
CA TYR A 140 8.03 -14.41 39.97
C TYR A 140 8.89 -13.23 39.50
N LEU A 141 10.11 -13.49 39.03
CA LEU A 141 11.02 -12.43 38.57
C LEU A 141 10.51 -11.73 37.33
N THR A 142 9.80 -12.44 36.46
CA THR A 142 9.19 -11.86 35.26
C THR A 142 7.97 -11.02 35.61
N ALA A 143 7.15 -11.48 36.56
CA ALA A 143 6.02 -10.71 37.08
C ALA A 143 6.48 -9.42 37.78
N ALA A 144 7.54 -9.48 38.60
CA ALA A 144 8.13 -8.33 39.26
C ALA A 144 8.64 -7.28 38.24
N LYS A 145 9.33 -7.72 37.19
CA LYS A 145 9.81 -6.83 36.11
C LYS A 145 8.69 -6.14 35.33
N LEU A 146 7.53 -6.78 35.23
CA LEU A 146 6.37 -6.29 34.49
C LEU A 146 5.37 -5.55 35.39
N THR A 147 5.74 -5.29 36.65
CA THR A 147 4.88 -4.65 37.66
C THR A 147 3.52 -5.34 37.79
N ALA A 148 3.53 -6.67 37.70
CA ALA A 148 2.34 -7.50 37.63
C ALA A 148 2.08 -8.28 38.93
N LEU A 149 2.92 -8.12 39.96
CA LEU A 149 2.65 -8.73 41.27
C LEU A 149 1.56 -7.96 42.03
N ASN A 150 0.97 -8.58 43.06
CA ASN A 150 0.15 -7.84 44.02
C ASN A 150 0.95 -6.70 44.67
N LYS A 151 0.26 -5.68 45.17
CA LYS A 151 0.85 -4.42 45.65
C LYS A 151 1.99 -4.66 46.66
N ASP A 152 1.74 -5.47 47.68
CA ASP A 152 2.70 -5.72 48.76
C ASP A 152 3.95 -6.46 48.25
N SER A 153 3.78 -7.43 47.35
CA SER A 153 4.90 -8.19 46.78
C SER A 153 5.68 -7.39 45.75
N GLN A 154 5.01 -6.50 45.02
CA GLN A 154 5.64 -5.60 44.06
C GLN A 154 6.51 -4.56 44.77
N GLU A 155 5.99 -3.93 45.84
CA GLU A 155 6.75 -2.99 46.65
C GLU A 155 7.99 -3.65 47.29
N ALA A 156 7.85 -4.89 47.78
CA ALA A 156 8.98 -5.67 48.30
C ALA A 156 10.03 -6.00 47.22
N ALA A 157 9.60 -6.37 46.01
CA ALA A 157 10.50 -6.65 44.89
C ALA A 157 11.23 -5.39 44.40
N ASP A 158 10.51 -4.28 44.24
CA ASP A 158 11.05 -3.00 43.77
C ASP A 158 12.10 -2.46 44.77
N LYS A 159 11.84 -2.60 46.07
CA LYS A 159 12.79 -2.23 47.13
C LYS A 159 14.12 -2.99 47.00
N VAL A 160 14.08 -4.31 46.82
CA VAL A 160 15.30 -5.14 46.66
C VAL A 160 16.02 -4.83 45.33
N MET A 161 15.25 -4.52 44.28
CA MET A 161 15.80 -4.18 42.97
C MET A 161 16.51 -2.81 42.97
N ALA A 162 16.04 -1.86 43.79
CA ALA A 162 16.60 -0.52 43.95
C ALA A 162 17.75 -0.44 44.97
N GLU A 163 17.62 -1.07 46.15
CA GLU A 163 18.55 -0.92 47.29
C GLU A 163 19.77 -1.86 47.24
N GLY A 164 19.77 -2.87 46.34
CA GLY A 164 20.81 -3.91 46.29
C GLY A 164 20.60 -5.02 47.34
N GLY A 165 21.23 -6.19 47.14
CA GLY A 165 20.99 -7.40 47.98
C GLY A 165 20.40 -8.61 47.24
N LYS A 166 20.43 -8.59 45.90
CA LYS A 166 19.83 -9.61 45.01
C LYS A 166 20.23 -11.05 45.35
N VAL A 167 21.48 -11.28 45.77
CA VAL A 167 21.99 -12.62 46.09
C VAL A 167 21.26 -13.25 47.28
N GLY A 168 21.08 -12.50 48.36
CA GLY A 168 20.35 -12.98 49.55
C GLY A 168 18.87 -13.20 49.26
N TRP A 169 18.29 -12.36 48.40
CA TRP A 169 16.90 -12.49 47.96
C TRP A 169 16.67 -13.72 47.07
N TYR A 170 17.54 -13.97 46.10
CA TYR A 170 17.48 -15.19 45.28
C TYR A 170 17.71 -16.46 46.10
N ALA A 171 18.59 -16.44 47.10
CA ALA A 171 18.76 -17.55 48.02
C ALA A 171 17.50 -17.82 48.86
N ARG A 172 16.85 -16.75 49.35
CA ARG A 172 15.58 -16.85 50.07
C ARG A 172 14.44 -17.37 49.19
N MET A 173 14.37 -16.92 47.93
CA MET A 173 13.44 -17.45 46.93
C MET A 173 13.65 -18.95 46.73
N PHE A 174 14.88 -19.35 46.43
CA PHE A 174 15.23 -20.74 46.16
C PHE A 174 14.83 -21.69 47.31
N LEU A 175 15.05 -21.26 48.56
CA LEU A 175 14.74 -22.07 49.74
C LEU A 175 13.24 -22.11 50.10
N LEU A 176 12.51 -20.99 49.96
CA LEU A 176 11.15 -20.85 50.49
C LEU A 176 10.05 -21.13 49.47
N ILE A 177 10.31 -20.94 48.18
CA ILE A 177 9.32 -21.11 47.10
C ILE A 177 8.81 -22.56 47.01
N PRO A 178 9.65 -23.61 47.06
CA PRO A 178 9.17 -24.99 47.03
C PRO A 178 8.28 -25.40 48.21
N TRP A 179 8.18 -24.54 49.22
CA TRP A 179 7.31 -24.69 50.38
C TRP A 179 6.11 -23.76 50.36
N GLY A 180 6.00 -22.85 49.38
CA GLY A 180 4.96 -21.83 49.31
C GLY A 180 5.05 -20.80 50.44
N LYS A 181 6.25 -20.60 51.00
CA LYS A 181 6.49 -19.68 52.14
C LYS A 181 7.17 -18.37 51.71
N PHE A 182 7.36 -18.18 50.41
CA PHE A 182 7.92 -16.96 49.87
C PHE A 182 6.79 -15.95 49.62
N GLU A 183 7.05 -14.68 49.96
CA GLU A 183 6.07 -13.59 49.83
C GLU A 183 5.59 -13.47 48.38
N GLY A 184 4.26 -13.52 48.18
CA GLY A 184 3.65 -13.42 46.86
C GLY A 184 3.63 -14.71 46.04
N VAL A 185 3.95 -15.88 46.60
CA VAL A 185 3.76 -17.20 45.96
C VAL A 185 2.70 -18.00 46.70
N LYS A 186 1.60 -18.34 46.02
CA LYS A 186 0.50 -19.17 46.57
C LYS A 186 0.76 -20.64 46.29
N LYS A 187 0.32 -21.49 47.23
CA LYS A 187 0.36 -22.95 47.12
C LYS A 187 -1.05 -23.50 47.22
N GLU A 188 -1.58 -24.01 46.11
CA GLU A 188 -2.90 -24.62 46.04
C GLU A 188 -2.80 -26.00 45.35
N ALA A 189 -3.40 -27.04 45.93
CA ALA A 189 -3.43 -28.41 45.40
C ALA A 189 -2.08 -29.04 44.96
N GLY A 190 -0.94 -28.48 45.37
CA GLY A 190 0.40 -28.95 44.98
C GLY A 190 1.05 -28.17 43.84
N ASN A 191 0.37 -27.17 43.27
CA ASN A 191 0.92 -26.16 42.39
C ASN A 191 1.44 -24.96 43.19
N TYR A 192 2.43 -24.30 42.63
CA TYR A 192 2.99 -23.05 43.14
C TYR A 192 2.79 -22.02 42.04
N ALA A 193 2.38 -20.80 42.38
CA ALA A 193 2.29 -19.72 41.39
C ALA A 193 2.44 -18.36 42.09
N PRO A 194 3.09 -17.38 41.44
CA PRO A 194 3.06 -16.02 41.95
C PRO A 194 1.64 -15.45 41.92
N ASP A 195 1.31 -14.64 42.91
CA ASP A 195 0.02 -13.97 43.04
C ASP A 195 -0.06 -12.76 42.08
N ALA A 196 -0.26 -13.06 40.80
CA ALA A 196 -0.30 -12.12 39.68
C ALA A 196 -1.44 -12.47 38.71
N PRO A 197 -2.06 -11.49 38.02
CA PRO A 197 -2.98 -11.77 36.93
C PRO A 197 -2.25 -12.43 35.75
N TYR A 198 -2.99 -13.17 34.92
CA TYR A 198 -2.41 -13.86 33.77
C TYR A 198 -1.73 -12.88 32.80
N ASN A 199 -0.45 -13.08 32.56
CA ASN A 199 0.35 -12.34 31.57
C ASN A 199 1.15 -13.35 30.72
N LEU A 200 1.06 -13.23 29.39
CA LEU A 200 1.70 -14.17 28.46
C LEU A 200 3.22 -14.26 28.65
N ALA A 201 3.88 -13.14 28.97
CA ALA A 201 5.31 -13.09 29.23
C ALA A 201 5.69 -13.78 30.54
N VAL A 202 4.89 -13.56 31.59
CA VAL A 202 5.05 -14.24 32.90
C VAL A 202 4.85 -15.75 32.72
N ALA A 203 3.80 -16.15 32.02
CA ALA A 203 3.47 -17.55 31.75
C ALA A 203 4.55 -18.27 30.91
N ALA A 204 5.17 -17.58 29.95
CA ALA A 204 6.24 -18.14 29.12
C ALA A 204 7.60 -18.23 29.84
N ALA A 205 7.79 -17.53 30.96
CA ALA A 205 9.08 -17.43 31.63
C ALA A 205 9.52 -18.75 32.28
N ALA A 206 8.65 -19.43 33.03
CA ALA A 206 9.08 -20.61 33.78
C ALA A 206 9.59 -21.77 32.91
N PRO A 207 8.95 -22.14 31.78
CA PRO A 207 9.51 -23.13 30.87
C PRO A 207 10.89 -22.76 30.32
N VAL A 208 11.18 -21.45 30.16
CA VAL A 208 12.49 -20.97 29.72
C VAL A 208 13.53 -21.18 30.81
N TRP A 209 13.22 -20.86 32.07
CA TRP A 209 14.10 -21.08 33.22
C TRP A 209 14.34 -22.57 33.50
N SER A 210 13.32 -23.41 33.37
CA SER A 210 13.46 -24.88 33.38
C SER A 210 14.35 -25.40 32.24
N GLY A 211 14.28 -24.77 31.07
CA GLY A 211 15.18 -25.05 29.95
C GLY A 211 16.65 -24.74 30.28
N TRP A 212 16.91 -23.62 30.96
CA TRP A 212 18.25 -23.27 31.44
C TRP A 212 18.77 -24.26 32.48
N LEU A 213 17.94 -24.66 33.44
CA LEU A 213 18.27 -25.71 34.40
C LEU A 213 18.72 -26.99 33.70
N SER A 214 17.95 -27.44 32.71
CA SER A 214 18.29 -28.59 31.88
C SER A 214 19.63 -28.41 31.15
N ALA A 215 19.84 -27.25 30.51
CA ALA A 215 21.06 -26.98 29.75
C ALA A 215 22.33 -26.98 30.60
N VAL A 216 22.23 -26.57 31.87
CA VAL A 216 23.36 -26.56 32.82
C VAL A 216 23.59 -27.96 33.42
N CYS A 217 22.53 -28.65 33.82
CA CYS A 217 22.65 -29.91 34.55
C CYS A 217 23.03 -31.10 33.67
N PHE A 218 22.60 -31.16 32.40
CA PHE A 218 22.93 -32.29 31.50
C PHE A 218 24.45 -32.49 31.26
N PRO A 219 25.22 -31.44 30.93
CA PRO A 219 26.67 -31.58 30.76
C PRO A 219 27.36 -32.11 32.03
N ILE A 220 26.97 -31.60 33.20
CA ILE A 220 27.54 -32.02 34.49
C ILE A 220 27.19 -33.50 34.76
N ALA A 221 25.94 -33.89 34.50
CA ALA A 221 25.50 -35.28 34.62
C ALA A 221 26.28 -36.22 33.69
N ALA A 222 26.45 -35.83 32.43
CA ALA A 222 27.15 -36.62 31.42
C ALA A 222 28.64 -36.81 31.77
N VAL A 223 29.31 -35.76 32.24
CA VAL A 223 30.71 -35.83 32.67
C VAL A 223 30.85 -36.70 33.92
N GLY A 224 30.02 -36.49 34.96
CA GLY A 224 30.08 -37.26 36.20
C GLY A 224 29.84 -38.75 36.00
N ILE A 225 28.78 -39.10 35.25
CA ILE A 225 28.45 -40.50 34.93
C ILE A 225 29.50 -41.10 34.00
N GLY A 226 29.92 -40.36 32.96
CA GLY A 226 30.89 -40.84 31.97
C GLY A 226 32.25 -41.14 32.58
N LEU A 227 32.81 -40.22 33.36
CA LEU A 227 34.09 -40.42 34.05
C LEU A 227 34.00 -41.55 35.08
N GLY A 228 32.92 -41.58 35.87
CA GLY A 228 32.73 -42.61 36.90
C GLY A 228 32.57 -44.03 36.34
N LEU A 229 31.93 -44.18 35.18
CA LEU A 229 31.79 -45.49 34.52
C LEU A 229 33.06 -45.89 33.75
N ALA A 230 33.72 -44.96 33.06
CA ALA A 230 34.86 -45.25 32.19
C ALA A 230 36.17 -45.47 32.97
N MET A 231 36.33 -44.82 34.12
CA MET A 231 37.58 -44.82 34.90
C MET A 231 37.44 -45.56 36.23
N ARG A 232 36.50 -46.52 36.31
CA ARG A 232 36.16 -47.22 37.57
C ARG A 232 37.35 -47.95 38.19
N GLU A 233 38.24 -48.51 37.37
CA GLU A 233 39.46 -49.19 37.81
C GLU A 233 40.58 -48.22 38.24
N GLN A 234 40.56 -46.98 37.74
CA GLN A 234 41.63 -45.99 37.93
C GLN A 234 41.34 -45.01 39.07
N LEU A 235 40.07 -44.72 39.34
CA LEU A 235 39.62 -43.76 40.35
C LEU A 235 39.20 -44.43 41.67
N GLY A 236 39.09 -45.77 41.72
CA GLY A 236 38.67 -46.49 42.93
C GLY A 236 37.33 -45.95 43.46
N ASP A 237 37.25 -45.69 44.77
CA ASP A 237 36.05 -45.15 45.43
C ASP A 237 35.61 -43.78 44.88
N TYR A 238 36.53 -42.99 44.29
CA TYR A 238 36.21 -41.72 43.64
C TYR A 238 35.36 -41.86 42.37
N ALA A 239 35.40 -43.04 41.71
CA ALA A 239 34.51 -43.34 40.60
C ALA A 239 33.04 -43.37 41.04
N GLU A 240 32.77 -43.91 42.23
CA GLU A 240 31.42 -44.02 42.77
C GLU A 240 30.88 -42.65 43.17
N TYR A 241 31.71 -41.81 43.82
CA TYR A 241 31.36 -40.41 44.10
C TYR A 241 31.03 -39.64 42.82
N ALA A 242 31.79 -39.83 41.74
CA ALA A 242 31.52 -39.19 40.44
C ALA A 242 30.17 -39.63 39.82
N ILE A 243 29.83 -40.93 39.93
CA ILE A 243 28.52 -41.45 39.50
C ILE A 243 27.39 -40.81 40.33
N TYR A 244 27.54 -40.73 41.65
CA TYR A 244 26.53 -40.10 42.51
C TYR A 244 26.33 -38.62 42.21
N VAL A 245 27.41 -37.87 41.99
CA VAL A 245 27.32 -36.46 41.56
C VAL A 245 26.63 -36.37 40.20
N GLY A 246 27.02 -37.17 39.23
CA GLY A 246 26.40 -37.17 37.90
C GLY A 246 24.92 -37.54 37.92
N ARG A 247 24.53 -38.52 38.75
CA ARG A 247 23.13 -38.91 38.98
C ARG A 247 22.32 -37.79 39.62
N PHE A 248 22.88 -37.09 40.60
CA PHE A 248 22.20 -35.95 41.22
C PHE A 248 21.85 -34.90 40.18
N PHE A 249 22.77 -34.51 39.31
CA PHE A 249 22.51 -33.51 38.25
C PHE A 249 21.62 -34.05 37.12
N LEU A 250 21.57 -35.36 36.90
CA LEU A 250 20.68 -35.96 35.92
C LEU A 250 19.19 -35.75 36.27
N CYS A 251 18.85 -35.79 37.55
CA CYS A 251 17.47 -35.63 38.02
C CYS A 251 16.84 -34.26 37.69
N PRO A 252 17.40 -33.11 38.11
CA PRO A 252 16.87 -31.79 37.77
C PRO A 252 17.00 -31.49 36.27
N ALA A 253 17.95 -32.12 35.56
CA ALA A 253 18.06 -31.99 34.10
C ALA A 253 16.81 -32.54 33.38
N PHE A 254 16.35 -33.74 33.76
CA PHE A 254 15.14 -34.33 33.20
C PHE A 254 13.87 -33.59 33.60
N VAL A 255 13.81 -33.08 34.83
CA VAL A 255 12.71 -32.22 35.28
C VAL A 255 12.61 -30.98 34.39
N GLY A 256 13.71 -30.24 34.23
CA GLY A 256 13.73 -29.04 33.40
C GLY A 256 13.43 -29.29 31.92
N LEU A 257 13.90 -30.43 31.38
CA LEU A 257 13.66 -30.83 30.00
C LEU A 257 12.19 -31.14 29.72
N LEU A 258 11.56 -31.97 30.57
CA LEU A 258 10.17 -32.36 30.39
C LEU A 258 9.22 -31.18 30.60
N ASP A 259 9.53 -30.31 31.55
CA ASP A 259 8.80 -29.08 31.78
C ASP A 259 8.87 -28.12 30.57
N ARG A 260 10.04 -28.00 29.95
CA ARG A 260 10.22 -27.26 28.69
C ARG A 260 9.49 -27.87 27.49
N PHE A 261 9.35 -29.20 27.45
CA PHE A 261 8.78 -29.94 26.33
C PHE A 261 7.25 -30.05 26.38
N LEU A 262 6.68 -30.20 27.58
CA LEU A 262 5.24 -30.26 27.84
C LEU A 262 4.57 -28.88 27.83
N ALA A 263 5.38 -27.81 27.84
CA ALA A 263 4.95 -26.43 27.65
C ALA A 263 4.18 -26.18 26.34
N ASP A 264 3.12 -25.35 26.39
CA ASP A 264 2.28 -25.04 25.22
C ASP A 264 3.09 -24.30 24.12
N ARG A 265 3.33 -25.01 23.01
CA ARG A 265 4.10 -24.51 21.87
C ARG A 265 3.45 -23.33 21.16
N GLY A 266 2.12 -23.22 21.19
CA GLY A 266 1.38 -22.13 20.54
C GLY A 266 1.62 -20.79 21.23
N LYS A 267 1.44 -20.76 22.56
CA LYS A 267 1.63 -19.56 23.38
C LYS A 267 3.07 -19.07 23.42
N LEU A 268 4.05 -19.97 23.44
CA LEU A 268 5.46 -19.60 23.38
C LEU A 268 5.86 -18.98 22.03
N ARG A 269 5.24 -19.44 20.93
CA ARG A 269 5.46 -18.87 19.59
C ARG A 269 4.88 -17.47 19.50
N GLU A 270 3.69 -17.25 20.06
CA GLU A 270 3.03 -15.94 20.12
C GLU A 270 3.88 -14.92 20.91
N PHE A 271 4.40 -15.30 22.08
CA PHE A 271 5.27 -14.43 22.89
C PHE A 271 6.52 -13.99 22.12
N ARG A 272 7.22 -14.93 21.46
CA ARG A 272 8.42 -14.61 20.67
C ARG A 272 8.14 -13.68 19.49
N GLN A 273 6.96 -13.79 18.88
CA GLN A 273 6.55 -12.88 17.81
C GLN A 273 6.34 -11.46 18.35
N ARG A 274 5.74 -11.31 19.54
CA ARG A 274 5.59 -10.01 20.20
C ARG A 274 6.93 -9.38 20.59
N GLU A 275 7.88 -10.17 21.11
CA GLU A 275 9.24 -9.68 21.41
C GLU A 275 9.97 -9.19 20.16
N ARG A 276 9.88 -9.93 19.05
CA ARG A 276 10.49 -9.50 17.78
C ARG A 276 9.90 -8.18 17.28
N ARG A 277 8.57 -8.05 17.30
CA ARG A 277 7.89 -6.79 16.93
C ARG A 277 8.31 -5.64 17.84
N ALA A 278 8.40 -5.87 19.15
CA ALA A 278 8.86 -4.85 20.09
C ALA A 278 10.32 -4.43 19.85
N ALA A 279 11.20 -5.39 19.52
CA ALA A 279 12.59 -5.11 19.18
C ALA A 279 12.73 -4.34 17.85
N GLU A 280 11.95 -4.71 16.83
CA GLU A 280 11.89 -3.99 15.55
C GLU A 280 11.35 -2.56 15.74
N LYS A 281 10.31 -2.38 16.56
CA LYS A 281 9.76 -1.08 16.93
C LYS A 281 10.79 -0.21 17.67
N ALA A 282 11.54 -0.79 18.60
CA ALA A 282 12.62 -0.11 19.32
C ALA A 282 13.78 0.28 18.38
N ALA A 283 14.16 -0.59 17.45
CA ALA A 283 15.18 -0.29 16.45
C ALA A 283 14.75 0.83 15.49
N ARG A 284 13.50 0.81 15.01
CA ARG A 284 12.94 1.89 14.18
C ARG A 284 12.82 3.21 14.94
N ALA A 285 12.40 3.19 16.20
CA ALA A 285 12.34 4.38 17.04
C ALA A 285 13.73 4.96 17.33
N ALA A 286 14.74 4.11 17.52
CA ALA A 286 16.13 4.52 17.68
C ALA A 286 16.71 5.15 16.39
N ALA A 287 16.41 4.56 15.23
CA ALA A 287 16.80 5.11 13.92
C ALA A 287 16.16 6.50 13.67
N ARG A 288 14.87 6.66 13.98
CA ARG A 288 14.15 7.94 13.84
C ARG A 288 14.78 9.08 14.64
N LYS A 289 15.31 8.80 15.84
CA LYS A 289 15.92 9.83 16.71
C LYS A 289 17.31 10.27 16.21
N ALA A 290 17.95 9.49 15.34
CA ALA A 290 19.28 9.77 14.81
C ALA A 290 19.24 10.63 13.53
N GLU A 291 18.09 10.79 12.88
CA GLU A 291 17.97 11.33 11.51
C GLU A 291 17.51 12.81 11.41
N GLY A 292 17.26 13.52 12.52
CA GLY A 292 16.87 14.94 12.49
C GLY A 292 15.35 15.19 12.27
N THR A 293 14.96 16.46 12.15
CA THR A 293 13.53 16.84 12.00
C THR A 293 12.99 16.45 10.62
N TRP A 294 11.66 16.37 10.44
CA TRP A 294 11.08 16.21 9.11
C TRP A 294 11.53 17.34 8.16
N PHE A 295 11.55 18.58 8.65
CA PHE A 295 11.83 19.77 7.86
C PHE A 295 13.23 19.75 7.21
N ASP A 296 14.19 19.09 7.84
CA ASP A 296 15.56 18.93 7.33
C ASP A 296 15.65 17.82 6.26
N ARG A 297 14.87 16.75 6.42
CA ARG A 297 14.95 15.54 5.59
C ARG A 297 14.03 15.52 4.37
N VAL A 298 12.96 16.31 4.38
CA VAL A 298 11.93 16.26 3.34
C VAL A 298 12.51 16.43 1.92
N GLY A 299 13.53 17.28 1.75
CA GLY A 299 14.20 17.46 0.46
C GLY A 299 14.97 16.22 -0.02
N GLU A 300 15.51 15.42 0.90
CA GLU A 300 16.11 14.12 0.57
C GLU A 300 15.05 13.10 0.19
N VAL A 301 13.95 13.05 0.93
CA VAL A 301 12.81 12.16 0.62
C VAL A 301 12.22 12.49 -0.74
N LYS A 302 12.04 13.78 -1.07
CA LYS A 302 11.64 14.26 -2.39
C LYS A 302 12.58 13.72 -3.47
N LYS A 303 13.90 13.90 -3.33
CA LYS A 303 14.91 13.39 -4.28
C LYS A 303 14.88 11.86 -4.42
N ARG A 304 14.65 11.13 -3.34
CA ARG A 304 14.48 9.68 -3.36
C ARG A 304 13.27 9.27 -4.18
N LEU A 305 12.14 9.97 -4.06
CA LEU A 305 10.92 9.66 -4.82
C LEU A 305 11.08 9.88 -6.33
N LEU A 306 11.94 10.81 -6.74
CA LEU A 306 12.28 11.02 -8.15
C LEU A 306 13.08 9.86 -8.73
N THR A 307 13.98 9.30 -7.94
CA THR A 307 14.98 8.30 -8.39
C THR A 307 14.59 6.86 -8.10
N THR A 308 13.55 6.65 -7.30
CA THR A 308 13.05 5.32 -6.93
C THR A 308 11.56 5.21 -7.21
N ARG A 309 11.10 3.97 -7.31
CA ARG A 309 9.68 3.62 -7.48
C ARG A 309 9.36 2.47 -6.56
N MET A 310 8.09 2.39 -6.16
CA MET A 310 7.58 1.37 -5.25
C MET A 310 7.74 -0.03 -5.84
N GLN A 311 7.41 -0.17 -7.13
CA GLN A 311 7.47 -1.41 -7.90
C GLN A 311 7.86 -1.07 -9.34
N THR A 312 8.68 -1.90 -9.96
CA THR A 312 9.08 -1.77 -11.37
C THR A 312 9.18 -3.16 -11.99
N VAL A 313 8.55 -3.31 -13.15
CA VAL A 313 8.57 -4.53 -13.95
C VAL A 313 9.35 -4.26 -15.22
N THR A 314 10.15 -5.24 -15.65
CA THR A 314 10.87 -5.17 -16.94
C THR A 314 10.21 -6.14 -17.91
N LEU A 315 9.75 -5.64 -19.05
CA LEU A 315 9.15 -6.42 -20.13
C LEU A 315 10.21 -7.27 -20.85
N ALA A 316 9.75 -8.22 -21.67
CA ALA A 316 10.61 -9.09 -22.49
C ALA A 316 11.54 -8.30 -23.43
N ASP A 317 11.08 -7.15 -23.92
CA ASP A 317 11.86 -6.25 -24.79
C ASP A 317 12.84 -5.35 -24.03
N GLY A 318 12.94 -5.49 -22.70
CA GLY A 318 13.79 -4.68 -21.83
C GLY A 318 13.14 -3.38 -21.33
N THR A 319 11.93 -3.04 -21.79
CA THR A 319 11.22 -1.83 -21.35
C THR A 319 10.84 -1.92 -19.87
N LYS A 320 11.17 -0.88 -19.10
CA LYS A 320 10.75 -0.79 -17.69
C LYS A 320 9.42 -0.07 -17.54
N VAL A 321 8.54 -0.62 -16.71
CA VAL A 321 7.25 -0.04 -16.34
C VAL A 321 7.22 0.11 -14.83
N ALA A 322 6.98 1.31 -14.34
CA ALA A 322 6.96 1.59 -12.91
C ALA A 322 5.56 1.93 -12.40
N ALA A 323 5.25 1.47 -11.18
CA ALA A 323 4.10 1.96 -10.44
C ALA A 323 4.30 3.44 -10.06
N PRO A 324 3.32 4.33 -10.30
CA PRO A 324 3.32 5.66 -9.72
C PRO A 324 3.18 5.58 -8.18
N TRP A 325 3.66 6.59 -7.44
CA TRP A 325 3.39 6.66 -6.00
C TRP A 325 1.89 6.92 -5.73
N GLN A 326 1.33 6.31 -4.68
CA GLN A 326 -0.07 6.53 -4.33
C GLN A 326 -0.25 7.81 -3.51
N PHE A 327 -1.07 8.74 -4.01
CA PHE A 327 -1.53 9.92 -3.29
C PHE A 327 -2.97 9.62 -2.84
N ARG A 328 -3.10 8.94 -1.69
CA ARG A 328 -4.38 8.34 -1.30
C ARG A 328 -5.11 9.21 -0.29
N ASN A 329 -6.22 9.79 -0.72
CA ASN A 329 -7.10 10.61 0.10
C ASN A 329 -7.69 9.80 1.27
N CYS A 330 -7.43 10.25 2.50
CA CYS A 330 -7.88 9.59 3.73
C CYS A 330 -8.60 10.54 4.69
N ALA A 331 -8.48 11.86 4.50
CA ALA A 331 -9.16 12.90 5.26
C ALA A 331 -9.63 14.01 4.30
N MET A 332 -10.80 14.58 4.51
CA MET A 332 -11.39 15.57 3.60
C MET A 332 -12.09 16.71 4.33
N GLY A 333 -12.20 17.82 3.62
CA GLY A 333 -12.93 19.02 4.01
C GLY A 333 -13.37 19.81 2.79
N GLY A 334 -13.38 21.14 2.91
CA GLY A 334 -13.63 22.07 1.81
C GLY A 334 -14.97 21.82 1.11
N ARG A 335 -15.03 21.99 -0.21
CA ARG A 335 -16.26 21.75 -0.99
C ARG A 335 -16.65 20.28 -1.06
N HIS A 336 -15.70 19.36 -0.89
CA HIS A 336 -15.92 17.92 -1.00
C HIS A 336 -16.76 17.31 0.14
N THR A 337 -16.97 18.06 1.22
CA THR A 337 -17.82 17.65 2.34
C THR A 337 -19.00 18.59 2.57
N GLU A 338 -19.10 19.69 1.81
CA GLU A 338 -20.07 20.77 2.11
C GLU A 338 -21.51 20.35 1.90
N LYS A 339 -21.79 19.58 0.83
CA LYS A 339 -23.15 19.15 0.49
C LYS A 339 -23.60 17.99 1.38
N GLU A 340 -22.76 16.97 1.56
CA GLU A 340 -23.10 15.73 2.27
C GLU A 340 -22.93 15.84 3.79
N TYR A 341 -21.94 16.63 4.26
CA TYR A 341 -21.57 16.76 5.67
C TYR A 341 -21.36 18.23 6.05
N PRO A 342 -22.41 19.07 6.01
CA PRO A 342 -22.31 20.50 6.27
C PRO A 342 -21.76 20.81 7.67
N GLU A 343 -21.87 19.89 8.65
CA GLU A 343 -21.32 20.06 9.98
C GLU A 343 -19.81 19.83 10.07
N SER A 344 -19.15 19.27 9.04
CA SER A 344 -17.68 19.19 9.01
C SER A 344 -17.09 20.60 9.00
N ASN A 345 -16.05 20.85 9.80
CA ASN A 345 -15.48 22.18 10.01
C ASN A 345 -14.08 22.37 9.37
N ILE A 346 -13.65 21.43 8.53
CA ILE A 346 -12.37 21.50 7.83
C ILE A 346 -12.56 22.26 6.51
N SER A 347 -11.85 23.36 6.31
CA SER A 347 -11.93 24.22 5.12
C SER A 347 -11.01 23.76 3.99
N MET A 348 -9.87 23.17 4.29
CA MET A 348 -8.98 22.56 3.28
C MET A 348 -9.55 21.25 2.73
N GLN A 349 -9.31 20.97 1.46
CA GLN A 349 -10.06 19.97 0.70
C GLN A 349 -9.65 18.52 0.97
N GLU A 350 -8.35 18.20 0.94
CA GLU A 350 -7.85 16.83 1.16
C GLU A 350 -6.59 16.73 2.01
N GLY A 351 -6.54 15.66 2.81
CA GLY A 351 -5.36 15.12 3.47
C GLY A 351 -5.12 13.68 3.03
N MET A 352 -3.97 13.44 2.40
CA MET A 352 -3.61 12.17 1.78
C MET A 352 -2.45 11.51 2.53
N PHE A 353 -2.42 10.17 2.54
CA PHE A 353 -1.23 9.40 2.93
C PHE A 353 -0.47 8.95 1.68
N VAL A 354 0.86 9.09 1.71
CA VAL A 354 1.79 8.64 0.68
C VAL A 354 2.66 7.51 1.27
N PRO A 355 2.44 6.23 0.89
CA PRO A 355 3.18 5.10 1.43
C PRO A 355 4.56 4.99 0.76
N LEU A 356 5.61 5.39 1.48
CA LEU A 356 6.98 5.50 0.98
C LEU A 356 7.78 4.18 1.10
N SER A 357 7.41 3.29 2.02
CA SER A 357 8.12 2.02 2.26
C SER A 357 7.51 0.80 1.59
N ALA A 358 6.34 0.94 0.96
CA ALA A 358 5.65 -0.17 0.28
C ALA A 358 6.54 -0.79 -0.81
N LYS A 359 6.39 -2.10 -1.03
CA LYS A 359 7.17 -2.86 -2.02
C LYS A 359 6.36 -3.27 -3.24
N THR A 360 5.05 -3.31 -3.09
CA THR A 360 4.09 -3.53 -4.17
C THR A 360 2.95 -2.54 -4.05
N TYR A 361 2.18 -2.39 -5.12
CA TYR A 361 1.02 -1.51 -5.11
C TYR A 361 -0.08 -1.98 -4.14
N GLU A 362 -0.19 -3.30 -3.94
CA GLU A 362 -1.05 -3.95 -2.97
C GLU A 362 -0.61 -3.67 -1.52
N ASP A 363 0.70 -3.72 -1.24
CA ASP A 363 1.26 -3.34 0.07
C ASP A 363 0.86 -1.90 0.41
N ALA A 364 0.96 -0.98 -0.56
CA ALA A 364 0.56 0.41 -0.40
C ALA A 364 -0.95 0.56 -0.09
N GLN A 365 -1.80 -0.25 -0.72
CA GLN A 365 -3.23 -0.29 -0.40
C GLN A 365 -3.46 -0.81 1.03
N GLU A 366 -2.79 -1.90 1.43
CA GLU A 366 -2.92 -2.43 2.79
C GLU A 366 -2.46 -1.40 3.85
N MET A 367 -1.31 -0.76 3.63
CA MET A 367 -0.78 0.29 4.50
C MET A 367 -1.79 1.40 4.70
N THR A 368 -2.35 1.91 3.61
CA THR A 368 -3.25 3.07 3.64
C THR A 368 -4.65 2.75 4.16
N VAL A 369 -5.17 1.53 3.94
CA VAL A 369 -6.40 1.05 4.60
C VAL A 369 -6.22 1.06 6.12
N LYS A 370 -5.11 0.50 6.63
CA LYS A 370 -4.81 0.49 8.07
C LYS A 370 -4.74 1.91 8.64
N LEU A 371 -4.05 2.82 7.94
CA LEU A 371 -3.91 4.22 8.35
C LEU A 371 -5.26 4.94 8.41
N GLN A 372 -6.11 4.78 7.39
CA GLN A 372 -7.43 5.41 7.37
C GLN A 372 -8.34 4.85 8.46
N SER A 373 -8.36 3.53 8.67
CA SER A 373 -9.11 2.92 9.77
C SER A 373 -8.63 3.44 11.13
N ARG A 374 -7.31 3.55 11.33
CA ARG A 374 -6.76 4.06 12.58
C ARG A 374 -7.03 5.54 12.79
N LEU A 375 -6.94 6.36 11.72
CA LEU A 375 -7.30 7.77 11.77
C LEU A 375 -8.75 7.96 12.19
N LYS A 376 -9.67 7.14 11.66
CA LYS A 376 -11.08 7.13 12.08
C LYS A 376 -11.22 6.89 13.58
N GLU A 377 -10.54 5.87 14.11
CA GLU A 377 -10.56 5.54 15.55
C GLU A 377 -9.99 6.67 16.42
N ILE A 378 -8.89 7.30 15.97
CA ILE A 378 -8.29 8.44 16.67
C ILE A 378 -9.29 9.59 16.76
N ILE A 379 -9.92 9.96 15.64
CA ILE A 379 -10.91 11.04 15.59
C ILE A 379 -12.10 10.74 16.50
N GLU A 380 -12.68 9.53 16.42
CA GLU A 380 -13.82 9.13 17.27
C GLU A 380 -13.50 9.08 18.77
N SER A 381 -12.25 8.76 19.12
CA SER A 381 -11.81 8.70 20.52
C SER A 381 -11.39 10.06 21.10
N ALA A 382 -11.11 11.04 20.24
CA ALA A 382 -10.55 12.32 20.66
C ALA A 382 -11.66 13.27 21.17
N PRO A 383 -11.47 13.92 22.34
CA PRO A 383 -12.41 14.92 22.83
C PRO A 383 -12.59 16.07 21.85
N GLY A 384 -13.85 16.44 21.60
CA GLY A 384 -14.20 17.51 20.67
C GLY A 384 -14.04 17.14 19.18
N ALA A 385 -13.89 15.85 18.87
CA ALA A 385 -13.81 15.37 17.50
C ALA A 385 -14.82 14.24 17.24
N LYS A 386 -15.25 14.10 15.98
CA LYS A 386 -16.15 13.03 15.53
C LYS A 386 -16.02 12.83 14.03
N VAL A 387 -16.30 11.62 13.55
CA VAL A 387 -16.40 11.33 12.12
C VAL A 387 -17.85 11.52 11.67
N MET A 388 -18.06 12.38 10.69
CA MET A 388 -19.38 12.61 10.09
C MET A 388 -19.70 11.55 9.05
N GLY A 389 -18.68 11.07 8.34
CA GLY A 389 -18.81 9.98 7.37
C GLY A 389 -17.61 9.89 6.43
N VAL A 390 -17.88 9.40 5.22
CA VAL A 390 -16.91 9.30 4.14
C VAL A 390 -17.45 10.14 2.99
N GLY A 391 -16.77 11.21 2.63
CA GLY A 391 -17.24 12.10 1.56
C GLY A 391 -16.98 11.54 0.16
N LEU A 392 -17.20 12.38 -0.84
CA LEU A 392 -17.38 11.96 -2.23
C LEU A 392 -16.20 11.17 -2.82
N GLU A 393 -14.97 11.46 -2.38
CA GLU A 393 -13.74 10.85 -2.90
C GLU A 393 -13.17 9.75 -2.01
N GLY A 394 -13.87 9.35 -0.96
CA GLY A 394 -13.52 8.18 -0.15
C GLY A 394 -12.64 8.46 1.08
N GLY A 395 -12.30 9.72 1.35
CA GLY A 395 -11.66 10.14 2.60
C GLY A 395 -12.66 10.37 3.74
N ILE A 396 -12.16 10.45 4.97
CA ILE A 396 -12.98 10.69 6.17
C ILE A 396 -13.36 12.17 6.21
N ALA A 397 -14.64 12.48 6.43
CA ALA A 397 -15.12 13.84 6.70
C ALA A 397 -15.29 14.02 8.22
N PRO A 398 -14.42 14.80 8.90
CA PRO A 398 -14.49 14.93 10.34
C PRO A 398 -15.06 16.29 10.78
N TYR A 399 -15.47 16.36 12.04
CA TYR A 399 -15.53 17.60 12.81
C TYR A 399 -14.44 17.53 13.87
N ILE A 400 -13.64 18.58 14.02
CA ILE A 400 -12.49 18.62 14.92
C ILE A 400 -12.43 19.98 15.61
N ASP A 401 -12.63 20.03 16.93
CA ASP A 401 -12.39 21.23 17.73
C ASP A 401 -10.89 21.56 17.74
N LYS A 402 -10.57 22.86 17.74
CA LYS A 402 -9.20 23.38 17.89
C LYS A 402 -8.64 23.09 19.28
N GLU A 403 -7.35 22.81 19.36
CA GLU A 403 -6.60 22.91 20.62
C GLU A 403 -6.08 24.35 20.82
N PRO A 404 -5.68 24.76 22.04
CA PRO A 404 -5.28 26.14 22.33
C PRO A 404 -4.17 26.70 21.45
N GLN A 405 -3.29 25.84 20.92
CA GLN A 405 -2.20 26.21 20.02
C GLN A 405 -2.62 26.34 18.55
N ASP A 406 -3.83 25.92 18.19
CA ASP A 406 -4.29 25.88 16.81
C ASP A 406 -4.95 27.20 16.40
N GLN A 407 -4.61 27.67 15.21
CA GLN A 407 -5.34 28.75 14.54
C GLN A 407 -6.59 28.21 13.84
N VAL A 408 -6.47 27.03 13.23
CA VAL A 408 -7.48 26.37 12.40
C VAL A 408 -7.53 24.86 12.70
N PRO A 409 -8.69 24.19 12.57
CA PRO A 409 -8.84 22.77 12.93
C PRO A 409 -7.99 21.79 12.09
N GLU A 410 -7.52 22.22 10.92
CA GLU A 410 -6.63 21.48 10.03
C GLU A 410 -5.34 21.06 10.73
N GLN A 411 -4.75 21.91 11.59
CA GLN A 411 -3.51 21.59 12.30
C GLN A 411 -3.68 20.37 13.22
N ARG A 412 -4.80 20.31 13.95
CA ARG A 412 -5.13 19.15 14.79
C ARG A 412 -5.41 17.91 13.95
N MET A 413 -6.09 18.05 12.81
CA MET A 413 -6.29 16.95 11.87
C MET A 413 -4.97 16.37 11.37
N TRP A 414 -4.01 17.22 10.99
CA TRP A 414 -2.69 16.78 10.55
C TRP A 414 -1.90 16.08 11.66
N ARG A 415 -1.98 16.57 12.90
CA ARG A 415 -1.43 15.87 14.07
C ARG A 415 -2.08 14.50 14.28
N MET A 416 -3.39 14.37 14.10
CA MET A 416 -4.10 13.08 14.16
C MET A 416 -3.67 12.13 13.03
N MET A 417 -3.46 12.63 11.80
CA MET A 417 -2.92 11.85 10.69
C MET A 417 -1.51 11.32 11.02
N ARG A 418 -0.63 12.18 11.55
CA ARG A 418 0.70 11.77 12.03
C ARG A 418 0.60 10.73 13.15
N GLN A 419 -0.35 10.89 14.09
CA GLN A 419 -0.60 9.90 15.13
C GLN A 419 -1.04 8.55 14.55
N ALA A 420 -1.87 8.54 13.50
CA ALA A 420 -2.29 7.30 12.82
C ALA A 420 -1.08 6.55 12.24
N ILE A 421 -0.11 7.28 11.65
CA ILE A 421 1.15 6.69 11.16
C ILE A 421 1.88 5.96 12.31
N LEU A 422 2.01 6.61 13.47
CA LEU A 422 2.70 6.06 14.63
C LEU A 422 1.96 4.86 15.25
N ASP A 423 0.64 4.96 15.39
CA ASP A 423 -0.20 3.90 15.95
C ASP A 423 -0.21 2.64 15.08
N CYS A 424 -0.10 2.80 13.75
CA CYS A 424 0.08 1.71 12.81
C CYS A 424 1.51 1.15 12.76
N GLU A 425 2.39 1.58 13.65
CA GLU A 425 3.80 1.14 13.75
C GLU A 425 4.66 1.49 12.52
N TYR A 426 4.26 2.52 11.79
CA TYR A 426 5.03 3.13 10.71
C TYR A 426 5.79 4.36 11.22
N ALA A 427 6.90 4.67 10.57
CA ALA A 427 7.70 5.86 10.84
C ALA A 427 7.26 7.04 9.93
N PRO A 428 6.78 8.17 10.51
CA PRO A 428 6.48 9.39 9.76
C PRO A 428 7.69 9.88 8.97
N GLY A 429 7.48 10.18 7.69
CA GLY A 429 8.50 10.65 6.75
C GLY A 429 9.45 9.57 6.21
N VAL A 430 9.44 8.36 6.79
CA VAL A 430 10.25 7.23 6.33
C VAL A 430 9.39 6.19 5.64
N ASP A 431 8.36 5.70 6.34
CA ASP A 431 7.41 4.71 5.84
C ASP A 431 6.19 5.36 5.19
N VAL A 432 5.74 6.51 5.73
CA VAL A 432 4.54 7.22 5.28
C VAL A 432 4.74 8.73 5.42
N ALA A 433 4.40 9.48 4.37
CA ALA A 433 4.29 10.93 4.40
C ALA A 433 2.85 11.39 4.17
N ILE A 434 2.61 12.69 4.31
CA ILE A 434 1.33 13.36 4.08
C ILE A 434 1.44 14.24 2.83
N ALA A 435 0.42 14.21 1.98
CA ALA A 435 0.21 15.18 0.91
C ALA A 435 -1.08 15.96 1.19
N LEU A 436 -1.09 17.24 0.85
CA LEU A 436 -2.21 18.13 1.08
C LEU A 436 -2.72 18.68 -0.25
N ASP A 437 -4.04 18.80 -0.35
CA ASP A 437 -4.73 19.62 -1.36
C ASP A 437 -5.62 20.62 -0.60
N PRO A 438 -5.12 21.84 -0.32
CA PRO A 438 -5.91 22.88 0.31
C PRO A 438 -7.01 23.46 -0.58
N ALA A 439 -6.91 23.36 -1.91
CA ALA A 439 -7.77 24.03 -2.88
C ALA A 439 -7.99 25.53 -2.55
N CYS A 440 -6.89 26.28 -2.37
CA CYS A 440 -6.94 27.64 -1.82
C CYS A 440 -7.76 28.65 -2.65
N SER A 441 -8.01 28.37 -3.94
CA SER A 441 -8.94 29.16 -4.77
C SER A 441 -10.33 29.26 -4.14
N GLU A 442 -10.83 28.20 -3.49
CA GLU A 442 -12.13 28.22 -2.81
C GLU A 442 -12.13 29.14 -1.59
N LEU A 443 -11.04 29.14 -0.82
CA LEU A 443 -10.88 30.01 0.36
C LEU A 443 -10.77 31.48 -0.06
N GLU A 444 -10.08 31.77 -1.16
CA GLU A 444 -9.92 33.11 -1.72
C GLU A 444 -11.23 33.63 -2.32
N ASN A 445 -11.92 32.81 -3.10
CA ASN A 445 -13.22 33.16 -3.68
C ASN A 445 -14.23 33.49 -2.57
N LEU A 446 -14.30 32.68 -1.52
CA LEU A 446 -15.18 32.95 -0.39
C LEU A 446 -14.82 34.22 0.39
N TYR A 447 -13.52 34.53 0.53
CA TYR A 447 -13.11 35.80 1.11
C TYR A 447 -13.63 36.97 0.26
N ARG A 448 -13.36 36.95 -1.05
CA ARG A 448 -13.76 38.01 -1.99
C ARG A 448 -15.27 38.17 -2.06
N GLU A 449 -16.02 37.07 -2.08
CA GLU A 449 -17.49 37.06 -2.14
C GLU A 449 -18.14 37.52 -0.83
N GLU A 450 -17.78 36.94 0.32
CA GLU A 450 -18.42 37.24 1.59
C GLU A 450 -18.00 38.60 2.18
N THR A 451 -16.83 39.13 1.80
CA THR A 451 -16.39 40.48 2.21
C THR A 451 -16.69 41.57 1.19
N GLU A 452 -17.23 41.19 0.02
CA GLU A 452 -17.46 42.08 -1.13
C GLU A 452 -16.17 42.79 -1.64
N GLN A 453 -15.01 42.20 -1.37
CA GLN A 453 -13.71 42.70 -1.81
C GLN A 453 -13.20 41.91 -3.03
N HIS A 454 -13.85 42.12 -4.17
CA HIS A 454 -13.56 41.37 -5.40
C HIS A 454 -12.12 41.53 -5.92
N ASP A 455 -11.37 42.55 -5.51
CA ASP A 455 -9.98 42.75 -5.97
C ASP A 455 -8.92 42.24 -4.98
N SER A 456 -9.32 41.67 -3.84
CA SER A 456 -8.41 41.25 -2.76
C SER A 456 -7.79 39.87 -3.01
N VAL A 457 -6.79 39.82 -3.89
CA VAL A 457 -6.02 38.59 -4.19
C VAL A 457 -4.99 38.29 -3.09
N GLY A 458 -4.91 37.03 -2.65
CA GLY A 458 -3.99 36.54 -1.60
C GLY A 458 -4.51 36.67 -0.17
N MET A 459 -5.82 36.76 0.00
CA MET A 459 -6.52 36.66 1.29
C MET A 459 -7.46 35.45 1.26
N TYR A 460 -7.44 34.65 2.33
CA TYR A 460 -8.06 33.33 2.38
C TYR A 460 -8.96 33.20 3.61
N ARG A 461 -10.23 32.82 3.40
CA ARG A 461 -11.19 32.63 4.47
C ARG A 461 -11.40 31.16 4.79
N PHE A 462 -11.11 30.73 6.02
CA PHE A 462 -11.43 29.39 6.53
C PHE A 462 -12.90 29.32 6.95
N TRP A 463 -13.81 29.18 5.98
CA TRP A 463 -15.25 29.37 6.16
C TRP A 463 -15.98 28.25 6.92
N ARG A 464 -15.41 27.04 6.95
CA ARG A 464 -16.08 25.86 7.52
C ARG A 464 -16.05 25.86 9.04
N ASP A 465 -15.04 26.48 9.65
CA ASP A 465 -14.99 26.67 11.09
C ASP A 465 -15.82 27.89 11.52
N LYS A 466 -16.44 27.81 12.71
CA LYS A 466 -17.28 28.88 13.25
C LYS A 466 -16.52 30.20 13.42
N SER A 467 -15.20 30.15 13.65
CA SER A 467 -14.40 31.36 13.82
C SER A 467 -14.11 32.10 12.52
N LYS A 468 -14.33 31.48 11.35
CA LYS A 468 -14.13 32.09 10.01
C LYS A 468 -12.84 32.90 9.92
N VAL A 469 -11.71 32.28 10.29
CA VAL A 469 -10.41 32.96 10.32
C VAL A 469 -10.02 33.37 8.91
N ASP A 470 -9.62 34.63 8.75
CA ASP A 470 -9.03 35.15 7.52
C ASP A 470 -7.50 35.14 7.65
N MET A 471 -6.81 34.64 6.63
CA MET A 471 -5.34 34.58 6.56
C MET A 471 -4.85 35.23 5.27
N SER A 472 -3.80 36.03 5.39
CA SER A 472 -3.00 36.49 4.25
C SER A 472 -2.12 35.38 3.70
N ARG A 473 -1.55 35.57 2.51
CA ARG A 473 -0.60 34.64 1.90
C ARG A 473 0.59 34.27 2.81
N ASP A 474 1.10 35.24 3.57
CA ASP A 474 2.22 35.02 4.50
C ASP A 474 1.79 34.10 5.66
N GLN A 475 0.57 34.28 6.15
CA GLN A 475 0.00 33.43 7.20
C GLN A 475 -0.29 32.01 6.70
N ILE A 476 -0.70 31.84 5.43
CA ILE A 476 -0.86 30.51 4.81
C ILE A 476 0.49 29.80 4.70
N LEU A 477 1.55 30.46 4.21
CA LEU A 477 2.90 29.87 4.19
C LEU A 477 3.37 29.51 5.60
N ALA A 478 3.16 30.42 6.56
CA ALA A 478 3.52 30.19 7.96
C ALA A 478 2.75 28.99 8.56
N LEU A 479 1.48 28.78 8.20
CA LEU A 479 0.67 27.64 8.65
C LEU A 479 1.31 26.31 8.21
N TYR A 480 1.72 26.19 6.95
CA TYR A 480 2.40 24.98 6.44
C TYR A 480 3.75 24.77 7.13
N ARG A 481 4.60 25.82 7.15
CA ARG A 481 5.94 25.75 7.74
C ARG A 481 5.90 25.38 9.22
N THR A 482 5.08 26.07 10.00
CA THR A 482 4.95 25.85 11.45
C THR A 482 4.48 24.42 11.74
N SER A 483 3.54 23.90 10.94
CA SER A 483 3.07 22.51 11.08
C SER A 483 4.18 21.49 10.78
N MET A 484 5.03 21.75 9.78
CA MET A 484 6.18 20.88 9.48
C MET A 484 7.28 20.98 10.55
N GLU A 485 7.58 22.17 11.04
CA GLU A 485 8.71 22.45 11.94
C GLU A 485 8.39 22.12 13.40
N GLN A 486 7.24 22.55 13.90
CA GLN A 486 6.88 22.43 15.32
C GLN A 486 6.17 21.12 15.62
N ASP A 487 5.22 20.74 14.76
CA ASP A 487 4.42 19.51 14.94
C ASP A 487 5.04 18.28 14.27
N ASP A 488 6.16 18.46 13.54
CA ASP A 488 6.87 17.39 12.81
C ASP A 488 5.91 16.61 11.89
N ILE A 489 4.94 17.32 11.29
CA ILE A 489 4.00 16.75 10.33
C ILE A 489 4.76 16.45 9.03
N PRO A 490 4.75 15.19 8.53
CA PRO A 490 5.54 14.79 7.38
C PRO A 490 4.92 15.24 6.04
N ILE A 491 4.66 16.53 5.86
CA ILE A 491 4.11 17.10 4.62
C ILE A 491 5.18 17.03 3.52
N LEU A 492 4.89 16.25 2.48
CA LEU A 492 5.76 15.99 1.33
C LEU A 492 5.29 16.73 0.06
N SER A 493 4.00 17.07 -0.01
CA SER A 493 3.40 17.71 -1.18
C SER A 493 2.28 18.66 -0.76
N ILE A 494 2.16 19.77 -1.49
CA ILE A 494 1.09 20.76 -1.38
C ILE A 494 0.60 21.04 -2.80
N GLU A 495 -0.64 20.65 -3.08
CA GLU A 495 -1.38 20.92 -4.31
C GLU A 495 -2.26 22.15 -4.10
N ASP A 496 -2.28 23.11 -5.02
CA ASP A 496 -3.13 24.32 -4.92
C ASP A 496 -3.05 25.03 -3.56
N GLY A 497 -1.81 25.20 -3.08
CA GLY A 497 -1.51 25.81 -1.78
C GLY A 497 -1.80 27.32 -1.69
N PHE A 498 -2.04 27.96 -2.84
CA PHE A 498 -2.50 29.34 -3.00
C PHE A 498 -3.56 29.37 -4.12
N GLY A 499 -4.41 30.38 -4.11
CA GLY A 499 -5.45 30.50 -5.14
C GLY A 499 -4.88 30.75 -6.53
N GLU A 500 -5.63 30.35 -7.57
CA GLU A 500 -5.18 30.38 -8.97
C GLU A 500 -4.80 31.78 -9.48
N LEU A 501 -5.32 32.85 -8.86
CA LEU A 501 -4.99 34.24 -9.19
C LEU A 501 -3.79 34.78 -8.39
N ASP A 502 -3.41 34.13 -7.28
CA ASP A 502 -2.32 34.60 -6.39
C ASP A 502 -0.95 34.08 -6.81
N HIS A 503 -0.52 34.42 -8.03
CA HIS A 503 0.83 34.11 -8.53
C HIS A 503 1.97 34.55 -7.59
N ALA A 504 1.75 35.63 -6.80
CA ALA A 504 2.71 36.05 -5.78
C ALA A 504 2.81 35.04 -4.63
N GLY A 505 1.68 34.52 -4.15
CA GLY A 505 1.61 33.43 -3.18
C GLY A 505 2.29 32.15 -3.67
N TRP A 506 2.10 31.76 -4.93
CA TRP A 506 2.78 30.60 -5.53
C TRP A 506 4.31 30.76 -5.55
N ARG A 507 4.83 31.93 -5.97
CA ARG A 507 6.29 32.20 -5.92
C ARG A 507 6.81 32.28 -4.49
N LEU A 508 6.03 32.82 -3.56
CA LEU A 508 6.34 32.83 -2.13
C LEU A 508 6.43 31.40 -1.57
N LEU A 509 5.52 30.50 -1.96
CA LEU A 509 5.60 29.07 -1.60
C LEU A 509 6.86 28.42 -2.15
N MET A 510 7.20 28.71 -3.41
CA MET A 510 8.34 28.09 -4.08
C MET A 510 9.68 28.58 -3.56
N THR A 511 9.85 29.91 -3.45
CA THR A 511 11.17 30.54 -3.22
C THR A 511 11.27 31.31 -1.90
N GLY A 512 10.14 31.66 -1.27
CA GLY A 512 10.11 32.47 -0.06
C GLY A 512 10.19 33.97 -0.33
N ASP A 513 10.45 34.74 0.73
CA ASP A 513 10.80 36.16 0.66
C ASP A 513 12.20 36.35 1.28
N PRO A 514 13.27 36.36 0.46
CA PRO A 514 14.62 36.58 0.93
C PRO A 514 14.81 37.93 1.63
N ALA A 515 14.02 38.95 1.28
CA ALA A 515 14.10 40.27 1.91
C ALA A 515 13.51 40.26 3.33
N ALA A 516 12.50 39.43 3.57
CA ALA A 516 11.92 39.19 4.89
C ALA A 516 12.62 38.05 5.68
N GLY A 517 13.61 37.37 5.07
CA GLY A 517 14.28 36.22 5.68
C GLY A 517 13.39 34.97 5.78
N VAL A 518 12.34 34.88 4.96
CA VAL A 518 11.41 33.76 4.91
C VAL A 518 11.82 32.82 3.79
N GLU A 519 12.14 31.57 4.10
CA GLU A 519 12.45 30.57 3.07
C GLU A 519 11.16 29.97 2.48
N GLY A 520 11.20 29.65 1.18
CA GLY A 520 10.15 28.86 0.54
C GLY A 520 10.22 27.38 0.91
N LEU A 521 9.27 26.62 0.37
CA LEU A 521 9.18 25.17 0.47
C LEU A 521 9.46 24.44 -0.86
N GLY A 522 9.71 25.15 -1.96
CA GLY A 522 9.87 24.54 -3.30
C GLY A 522 10.98 23.50 -3.40
N ASP A 523 12.10 23.67 -2.68
CA ASP A 523 13.18 22.67 -2.64
C ASP A 523 12.89 21.49 -1.70
N LYS A 524 11.87 21.64 -0.85
CA LYS A 524 11.49 20.68 0.19
C LYS A 524 10.35 19.79 -0.28
N VAL A 525 9.23 20.36 -0.71
CA VAL A 525 8.00 19.65 -1.05
C VAL A 525 7.71 19.68 -2.56
N PHE A 526 6.85 18.78 -3.02
CA PHE A 526 6.21 18.93 -4.32
C PHE A 526 5.15 20.03 -4.23
N VAL A 527 5.27 21.05 -5.08
CA VAL A 527 4.29 22.14 -5.22
C VAL A 527 3.56 21.86 -6.52
N ILE A 528 2.35 21.34 -6.40
CA ILE A 528 1.56 20.81 -7.51
C ILE A 528 0.54 21.88 -7.93
N GLY A 529 0.58 22.30 -9.19
CA GLY A 529 -0.49 23.13 -9.76
C GLY A 529 -1.59 22.28 -10.38
N ASP A 530 -2.85 22.52 -10.01
CA ASP A 530 -4.05 21.95 -10.62
C ASP A 530 -4.92 23.04 -11.27
N ASP A 531 -5.65 23.82 -10.47
CA ASP A 531 -6.49 24.92 -10.97
C ASP A 531 -5.65 26.00 -11.67
N LEU A 532 -4.41 26.22 -11.20
CA LEU A 532 -3.46 27.17 -11.79
C LEU A 532 -3.11 26.84 -13.26
N VAL A 533 -3.03 25.55 -13.61
CA VAL A 533 -2.50 25.11 -14.92
C VAL A 533 -3.51 24.41 -15.82
N THR A 534 -4.60 23.87 -15.26
CA THR A 534 -5.71 23.21 -15.97
C THR A 534 -5.29 22.18 -17.03
N THR A 535 -4.19 21.47 -16.81
CA THR A 535 -3.60 20.51 -17.79
C THR A 535 -3.40 21.13 -19.20
N LYS A 536 -3.20 22.44 -19.28
CA LYS A 536 -3.01 23.17 -20.54
C LYS A 536 -1.54 23.48 -20.74
N ASP A 537 -0.99 23.05 -21.87
CA ASP A 537 0.43 23.16 -22.19
C ASP A 537 0.99 24.59 -22.06
N SER A 538 0.28 25.60 -22.56
CA SER A 538 0.69 27.01 -22.43
C SER A 538 0.72 27.51 -20.97
N ASN A 539 -0.28 27.13 -20.16
CA ASN A 539 -0.39 27.58 -18.77
C ASN A 539 0.67 26.88 -17.90
N ILE A 540 0.91 25.59 -18.16
CA ILE A 540 2.00 24.82 -17.53
C ILE A 540 3.35 25.51 -17.79
N GLU A 541 3.64 25.84 -19.06
CA GLU A 541 4.89 26.54 -19.41
C GLU A 541 5.00 27.88 -18.67
N GLN A 542 3.95 28.71 -18.69
CA GLN A 542 3.96 30.02 -18.04
C GLN A 542 4.25 29.92 -16.53
N CYS A 543 3.55 29.02 -15.83
CA CYS A 543 3.67 28.88 -14.38
C CYS A 543 5.02 28.25 -13.98
N ALA A 544 5.45 27.21 -14.70
CA ALA A 544 6.73 26.57 -14.45
C ALA A 544 7.92 27.50 -14.75
N ALA A 545 7.88 28.25 -15.86
CA ALA A 545 8.89 29.25 -16.20
C ALA A 545 8.96 30.40 -15.16
N SER A 546 7.83 30.74 -14.55
CA SER A 546 7.74 31.76 -13.49
C SER A 546 8.13 31.24 -12.10
N GLY A 547 8.53 29.97 -11.99
CA GLY A 547 8.94 29.36 -10.72
C GLY A 547 7.79 29.19 -9.72
N GLU A 548 6.57 28.98 -10.20
CA GLU A 548 5.36 28.86 -9.37
C GLU A 548 5.07 27.41 -8.96
N ILE A 549 5.54 26.44 -9.75
CA ILE A 549 5.30 25.01 -9.53
C ILE A 549 6.58 24.20 -9.78
N ASN A 550 6.64 23.01 -9.19
CA ASN A 550 7.64 21.98 -9.54
C ASN A 550 7.00 20.61 -9.85
N ALA A 551 5.68 20.58 -9.89
CA ALA A 551 4.89 19.44 -10.32
C ALA A 551 3.56 19.96 -10.89
N SER A 552 2.97 19.18 -11.80
CA SER A 552 1.68 19.49 -12.41
C SER A 552 0.71 18.35 -12.15
N LEU A 553 -0.51 18.69 -11.74
CA LEU A 553 -1.60 17.74 -11.70
C LEU A 553 -2.14 17.57 -13.12
N ILE A 554 -2.24 16.31 -13.58
CA ILE A 554 -2.65 15.98 -14.93
C ILE A 554 -4.03 15.34 -14.88
N LYS A 555 -5.03 16.06 -15.38
CA LYS A 555 -6.41 15.60 -15.54
C LYS A 555 -6.75 15.64 -17.02
N ALA A 556 -6.76 14.48 -17.69
CA ALA A 556 -6.99 14.41 -19.14
C ALA A 556 -8.30 15.09 -19.56
N ASN A 557 -9.30 15.09 -18.68
CA ASN A 557 -10.58 15.73 -18.93
C ASN A 557 -10.57 17.27 -18.79
N GLN A 558 -9.49 17.87 -18.29
CA GLN A 558 -9.32 19.33 -18.30
C GLN A 558 -8.90 19.85 -19.68
N ILE A 559 -8.27 19.01 -20.52
CA ILE A 559 -7.81 19.40 -21.86
C ILE A 559 -8.54 18.67 -22.97
N GLY A 560 -8.69 17.34 -22.84
CA GLY A 560 -9.76 16.61 -23.48
C GLY A 560 -9.45 15.65 -24.62
N THR A 561 -8.20 15.43 -24.97
CA THR A 561 -7.83 14.26 -25.79
C THR A 561 -6.59 13.63 -25.20
N LEU A 562 -6.33 12.36 -25.54
CA LEU A 562 -5.12 11.69 -25.08
C LEU A 562 -3.86 12.36 -25.66
N SER A 563 -3.91 12.81 -26.91
CA SER A 563 -2.79 13.52 -27.56
C SER A 563 -2.52 14.89 -26.91
N GLU A 564 -3.55 15.68 -26.60
CA GLU A 564 -3.38 16.94 -25.84
C GLU A 564 -2.85 16.69 -24.42
N THR A 565 -3.28 15.59 -23.80
CA THR A 565 -2.78 15.21 -22.47
C THR A 565 -1.29 14.88 -22.50
N VAL A 566 -0.82 14.11 -23.50
CA VAL A 566 0.62 13.83 -23.68
C VAL A 566 1.39 15.11 -23.94
N LEU A 567 0.87 16.02 -24.77
CA LEU A 567 1.50 17.33 -25.02
C LEU A 567 1.69 18.11 -23.71
N ALA A 568 0.67 18.23 -22.88
CA ALA A 568 0.75 18.90 -21.58
C ALA A 568 1.76 18.24 -20.63
N MET A 569 1.79 16.91 -20.58
CA MET A 569 2.76 16.15 -19.77
C MET A 569 4.20 16.38 -20.24
N LEU A 570 4.46 16.38 -21.54
CA LEU A 570 5.79 16.66 -22.08
C LEU A 570 6.24 18.09 -21.81
N THR A 571 5.33 19.07 -21.88
CA THR A 571 5.63 20.46 -21.49
C THR A 571 5.99 20.57 -20.02
N SER A 572 5.25 19.89 -19.13
CA SER A 572 5.59 19.85 -17.69
C SER A 572 6.98 19.25 -17.45
N LEU A 573 7.28 18.10 -18.08
CA LEU A 573 8.60 17.47 -18.00
C LEU A 573 9.72 18.38 -18.53
N ALA A 574 9.49 19.10 -19.63
CA ALA A 574 10.47 20.00 -20.23
C ALA A 574 10.96 21.10 -19.28
N TYR A 575 10.07 21.60 -18.42
CA TYR A 575 10.39 22.58 -17.37
C TYR A 575 10.87 21.95 -16.06
N GLY A 576 11.14 20.64 -16.04
CA GLY A 576 11.59 19.92 -14.86
C GLY A 576 10.51 19.72 -13.80
N CYS A 577 9.23 19.93 -14.16
CA CYS A 577 8.11 19.60 -13.28
C CYS A 577 7.83 18.09 -13.32
N GLU A 578 7.40 17.57 -12.18
CA GLU A 578 6.97 16.18 -12.06
C GLU A 578 5.47 16.00 -12.34
N LEU A 579 5.09 14.79 -12.76
CA LEU A 579 3.72 14.49 -13.18
C LEU A 579 2.96 13.76 -12.08
N VAL A 580 1.82 14.30 -11.65
CA VAL A 580 0.86 13.57 -10.80
C VAL A 580 -0.45 13.45 -11.57
N VAL A 581 -0.80 12.24 -12.00
CA VAL A 581 -2.04 12.01 -12.74
C VAL A 581 -3.20 11.89 -11.76
N SER A 582 -4.31 12.56 -12.03
CA SER A 582 -5.42 12.68 -11.09
C SER A 582 -6.77 12.31 -11.69
N HIS A 583 -7.61 11.74 -10.84
CA HIS A 583 -9.05 11.59 -11.07
C HIS A 583 -9.79 12.94 -10.99
N ARG A 584 -11.14 12.91 -11.06
CA ARG A 584 -12.01 14.00 -10.56
C ARG A 584 -12.98 13.52 -9.49
N SER A 585 -13.55 14.47 -8.75
CA SER A 585 -14.55 14.23 -7.71
C SER A 585 -15.74 13.39 -8.17
N LYS A 586 -16.22 13.57 -9.41
CA LYS A 586 -17.31 12.77 -10.01
C LYS A 586 -16.75 11.83 -11.09
N SER A 587 -16.29 10.66 -10.70
CA SER A 587 -15.65 9.71 -11.63
C SER A 587 -16.53 8.52 -12.01
N PRO A 588 -16.45 8.05 -13.26
CA PRO A 588 -16.95 6.74 -13.65
C PRO A 588 -15.95 5.64 -13.28
N ASN A 589 -16.38 4.40 -13.50
CA ASN A 589 -15.59 3.17 -13.42
C ASN A 589 -14.60 2.98 -14.60
N ASP A 590 -14.18 4.08 -15.23
CA ASP A 590 -13.10 4.04 -16.23
C ASP A 590 -11.76 4.27 -15.50
N PRO A 591 -10.73 3.41 -15.74
CA PRO A 591 -9.45 3.51 -15.06
C PRO A 591 -8.35 4.17 -15.91
N PHE A 592 -8.69 4.96 -16.94
CA PHE A 592 -7.71 5.51 -17.87
C PHE A 592 -6.61 6.34 -17.20
N GLU A 593 -6.85 6.95 -16.03
CA GLU A 593 -5.84 7.71 -15.27
C GLU A 593 -4.66 6.81 -14.86
N ALA A 594 -4.92 5.55 -14.52
CA ALA A 594 -3.89 4.57 -14.23
C ALA A 594 -3.08 4.20 -15.49
N GLU A 595 -3.75 4.12 -16.64
CA GLU A 595 -3.11 3.86 -17.92
C GLU A 595 -2.17 5.01 -18.32
N ILE A 596 -2.63 6.26 -18.17
CA ILE A 596 -1.83 7.47 -18.42
C ILE A 596 -0.63 7.57 -17.46
N ALA A 597 -0.86 7.36 -16.16
CA ALA A 597 0.20 7.44 -15.15
C ALA A 597 1.32 6.42 -15.41
N THR A 598 0.93 5.20 -15.74
CA THR A 598 1.86 4.11 -16.02
C THR A 598 2.56 4.31 -17.37
N ALA A 599 1.85 4.79 -18.39
CA ALA A 599 2.43 5.12 -19.69
C ALA A 599 3.61 6.09 -19.57
N MET A 600 3.47 7.09 -18.70
CA MET A 600 4.40 8.21 -18.59
C MET A 600 5.43 8.09 -17.45
N ASN A 601 5.44 6.95 -16.73
CA ASN A 601 6.24 6.77 -15.51
C ASN A 601 6.05 7.93 -14.52
N ALA A 602 4.80 8.41 -14.40
CA ALA A 602 4.44 9.56 -13.58
C ALA A 602 4.91 9.39 -12.13
N LEU A 603 5.21 10.52 -11.47
CA LEU A 603 5.57 10.53 -10.05
C LEU A 603 4.45 9.91 -9.22
N GLY A 604 3.21 10.31 -9.46
CA GLY A 604 2.10 9.95 -8.60
C GLY A 604 0.79 9.68 -9.34
N LEU A 605 -0.08 8.91 -8.69
CA LEU A 605 -1.48 8.75 -9.03
C LEU A 605 -2.33 9.22 -7.84
N LYS A 606 -3.11 10.29 -8.05
CA LYS A 606 -4.13 10.80 -7.12
C LYS A 606 -5.49 10.27 -7.58
N ALA A 607 -5.87 9.11 -7.07
CA ALA A 607 -7.11 8.43 -7.47
C ALA A 607 -8.13 8.28 -6.33
N GLY A 608 -8.03 9.07 -5.27
CA GLY A 608 -8.98 9.11 -4.16
C GLY A 608 -8.72 8.05 -3.07
N GLY A 609 -9.69 7.88 -2.17
CA GLY A 609 -9.65 6.94 -1.06
C GLY A 609 -10.09 5.51 -1.43
N GLY A 610 -10.05 4.61 -0.44
CA GLY A 610 -10.31 3.18 -0.65
C GLY A 610 -11.75 2.70 -0.48
N ALA A 611 -12.71 3.61 -0.29
CA ALA A 611 -14.09 3.26 0.05
C ALA A 611 -15.01 3.10 -1.18
N ASN A 612 -14.58 3.56 -2.36
CA ASN A 612 -15.45 3.67 -3.53
C ASN A 612 -14.90 2.85 -4.72
N THR A 613 -15.80 2.17 -5.43
CA THR A 613 -15.44 1.23 -6.51
C THR A 613 -14.67 1.89 -7.65
N GLU A 614 -15.06 3.09 -8.07
CA GLU A 614 -14.43 3.81 -9.18
C GLU A 614 -12.98 4.22 -8.90
N ARG A 615 -12.63 4.35 -7.61
CA ARG A 615 -11.26 4.63 -7.14
C ARG A 615 -10.45 3.36 -7.10
N LEU A 616 -11.02 2.30 -6.53
CA LEU A 616 -10.41 0.98 -6.47
C LEU A 616 -10.12 0.41 -7.86
N GLN A 617 -10.95 0.68 -8.85
CA GLN A 617 -10.68 0.25 -10.23
C GLN A 617 -9.46 0.93 -10.85
N LYS A 618 -9.21 2.22 -10.55
CA LYS A 618 -8.00 2.92 -11.00
C LYS A 618 -6.76 2.30 -10.36
N TYR A 619 -6.79 2.06 -9.04
CA TYR A 619 -5.68 1.40 -8.37
C TYR A 619 -5.47 -0.05 -8.85
N GLY A 620 -6.56 -0.79 -9.05
CA GLY A 620 -6.54 -2.16 -9.56
C GLY A 620 -5.99 -2.26 -10.97
N ARG A 621 -6.24 -1.26 -11.82
CA ARG A 621 -5.67 -1.22 -13.17
C ARG A 621 -4.15 -1.07 -13.17
N VAL A 622 -3.55 -0.37 -12.20
CA VAL A 622 -2.08 -0.35 -12.06
C VAL A 622 -1.57 -1.76 -11.75
N VAL A 623 -2.20 -2.45 -10.81
CA VAL A 623 -1.84 -3.85 -10.46
C VAL A 623 -1.97 -4.75 -11.69
N GLU A 624 -3.07 -4.63 -12.43
CA GLU A 624 -3.31 -5.40 -13.65
C GLU A 624 -2.24 -5.13 -14.71
N ILE A 625 -1.91 -3.86 -14.99
CA ILE A 625 -0.86 -3.51 -15.97
C ILE A 625 0.48 -4.11 -15.57
N LEU A 626 0.85 -4.05 -14.28
CA LEU A 626 2.12 -4.62 -13.81
C LEU A 626 2.11 -6.16 -13.89
N ALA A 627 1.01 -6.81 -13.54
CA ALA A 627 0.88 -8.27 -13.68
C ALA A 627 0.90 -8.71 -15.16
N LEU A 628 0.25 -7.96 -16.05
CA LEU A 628 0.33 -8.17 -17.51
C LEU A 628 1.77 -7.99 -18.02
N ALA A 629 2.47 -6.97 -17.53
CA ALA A 629 3.87 -6.73 -17.86
C ALA A 629 4.78 -7.89 -17.42
N GLU A 630 4.53 -8.49 -16.25
CA GLU A 630 5.28 -9.66 -15.77
C GLU A 630 4.99 -10.92 -16.61
N THR A 631 3.74 -11.14 -16.99
CA THR A 631 3.31 -12.34 -17.74
C THR A 631 3.69 -12.29 -19.22
N ALA A 632 3.76 -11.09 -19.83
CA ALA A 632 4.24 -10.89 -21.20
C ALA A 632 5.72 -11.32 -21.41
N GLY A 633 6.45 -11.55 -20.32
CA GLY A 633 7.80 -12.13 -20.33
C GLY A 633 7.89 -13.63 -20.62
N ARG A 634 6.75 -14.34 -20.75
CA ARG A 634 6.74 -15.80 -20.95
C ARG A 634 7.01 -16.18 -22.40
N GLU A 635 8.03 -17.02 -22.63
CA GLU A 635 8.24 -17.63 -23.94
C GLU A 635 7.12 -18.65 -24.28
N VAL A 636 6.60 -18.56 -25.50
CA VAL A 636 5.66 -19.54 -26.05
C VAL A 636 6.42 -20.82 -26.36
N THR A 637 5.94 -21.93 -25.81
CA THR A 637 6.55 -23.25 -25.99
C THR A 637 6.38 -23.76 -27.43
N ASP A 638 7.23 -24.71 -27.86
CA ASP A 638 7.13 -25.31 -29.19
C ASP A 638 5.82 -26.10 -29.41
N GLU A 639 5.22 -26.61 -28.33
CA GLU A 639 3.92 -27.29 -28.36
C GLU A 639 2.78 -26.31 -28.61
N GLU A 640 2.74 -25.19 -27.88
CA GLU A 640 1.79 -24.10 -28.11
C GLU A 640 1.95 -23.53 -29.52
N ARG A 641 3.19 -23.41 -30.03
CA ARG A 641 3.46 -22.96 -31.41
C ARG A 641 2.84 -23.89 -32.45
N LYS A 642 3.02 -25.20 -32.30
CA LYS A 642 2.42 -26.21 -33.21
C LYS A 642 0.91 -26.21 -33.15
N GLU A 643 0.33 -26.00 -31.97
CA GLU A 643 -1.12 -25.88 -31.81
C GLU A 643 -1.66 -24.66 -32.54
N VAL A 644 -0.99 -23.50 -32.42
CA VAL A 644 -1.33 -22.28 -33.16
C VAL A 644 -1.24 -22.50 -34.68
N GLU A 645 -0.19 -23.15 -35.19
CA GLU A 645 -0.06 -23.48 -36.62
C GLU A 645 -1.18 -24.39 -37.13
N ALA A 646 -1.55 -25.41 -36.35
CA ALA A 646 -2.65 -26.31 -36.70
C ALA A 646 -3.98 -25.55 -36.75
N ASN A 647 -4.26 -24.72 -35.75
CA ASN A 647 -5.46 -23.89 -35.68
C ASN A 647 -5.53 -22.87 -36.82
N LEU A 648 -4.40 -22.23 -37.17
CA LEU A 648 -4.29 -21.33 -38.32
C LEU A 648 -4.60 -22.03 -39.64
N THR A 649 -4.04 -23.23 -39.82
CA THR A 649 -4.24 -24.00 -41.04
C THR A 649 -5.71 -24.36 -41.20
N GLU A 650 -6.35 -24.84 -40.12
CA GLU A 650 -7.77 -25.16 -40.09
C GLU A 650 -8.65 -23.92 -40.34
N LEU A 651 -8.34 -22.79 -39.69
CA LEU A 651 -9.06 -21.53 -39.90
C LEU A 651 -8.95 -21.06 -41.34
N ALA A 652 -7.75 -21.10 -41.94
CA ALA A 652 -7.54 -20.67 -43.30
C ALA A 652 -8.25 -21.59 -44.31
N LYS A 653 -8.28 -22.91 -44.08
CA LYS A 653 -9.09 -23.85 -44.87
C LYS A 653 -10.57 -23.49 -44.81
N ARG A 654 -11.11 -23.22 -43.61
CA ARG A 654 -12.51 -22.84 -43.42
C ARG A 654 -12.87 -21.50 -44.08
N LEU A 655 -11.99 -20.51 -43.98
CA LEU A 655 -12.23 -19.17 -44.55
C LEU A 655 -12.06 -19.14 -46.08
N THR A 656 -11.15 -19.93 -46.64
CA THR A 656 -10.86 -19.93 -48.09
C THR A 656 -11.58 -21.02 -48.87
N GLY A 657 -12.10 -22.04 -48.20
CA GLY A 657 -12.71 -23.22 -48.83
C GLY A 657 -11.72 -24.10 -49.59
N ARG A 658 -10.42 -23.94 -49.37
CA ARG A 658 -9.34 -24.67 -50.03
C ARG A 658 -8.65 -25.60 -49.05
N ASP A 659 -8.31 -26.80 -49.48
CA ASP A 659 -7.59 -27.79 -48.66
C ASP A 659 -6.06 -27.66 -48.78
N ASP A 660 -5.58 -26.95 -49.81
CA ASP A 660 -4.17 -26.77 -50.19
C ASP A 660 -3.59 -25.43 -49.69
N VAL A 661 -3.88 -25.05 -48.45
CA VAL A 661 -3.38 -23.81 -47.86
C VAL A 661 -2.01 -24.03 -47.20
N GLN A 662 -0.97 -23.36 -47.70
CA GLN A 662 0.33 -23.25 -47.03
C GLN A 662 0.40 -21.95 -46.24
N LEU A 663 0.70 -22.08 -44.94
CA LEU A 663 1.02 -20.94 -44.09
C LEU A 663 2.47 -20.48 -44.34
N ALA A 664 2.73 -19.18 -44.19
CA ALA A 664 4.10 -18.67 -44.21
C ALA A 664 4.92 -19.28 -43.05
N PRO A 665 6.25 -19.46 -43.19
CA PRO A 665 7.11 -20.10 -42.17
C PRO A 665 7.08 -19.42 -40.79
N ASP A 666 6.62 -18.18 -40.73
CA ASP A 666 6.50 -17.34 -39.55
C ASP A 666 5.04 -17.05 -39.15
N ALA A 667 4.05 -17.72 -39.77
CA ALA A 667 2.63 -17.52 -39.49
C ALA A 667 2.27 -17.79 -38.02
N ALA A 668 2.95 -18.73 -37.37
CA ALA A 668 2.81 -19.02 -35.94
C ALA A 668 3.28 -17.89 -35.02
N ARG A 669 4.05 -16.93 -35.56
CA ARG A 669 4.51 -15.73 -34.85
C ARG A 669 3.50 -14.58 -34.96
N HIS A 670 2.52 -14.70 -35.85
CA HIS A 670 1.54 -13.65 -36.08
C HIS A 670 0.36 -13.83 -35.11
N ASP A 671 0.02 -12.77 -34.39
CA ASP A 671 -1.19 -12.77 -33.56
C ASP A 671 -2.44 -12.74 -34.46
N ILE A 672 -3.07 -13.91 -34.58
CA ILE A 672 -4.31 -14.13 -35.35
C ILE A 672 -5.41 -13.19 -34.87
N THR A 673 -5.46 -12.93 -33.57
CA THR A 673 -6.45 -12.05 -32.94
C THR A 673 -6.30 -10.64 -33.50
N THR A 674 -5.07 -10.14 -33.51
CA THR A 674 -4.71 -8.85 -34.12
C THR A 674 -5.08 -8.78 -35.61
N LEU A 675 -4.79 -9.83 -36.39
CA LEU A 675 -5.18 -9.88 -37.82
C LEU A 675 -6.70 -9.84 -38.02
N MET A 676 -7.46 -10.59 -37.20
CA MET A 676 -8.92 -10.60 -37.24
C MET A 676 -9.49 -9.24 -36.84
N LEU A 677 -8.99 -8.63 -35.77
CA LEU A 677 -9.39 -7.30 -35.31
C LEU A 677 -9.18 -6.23 -36.40
N ARG A 678 -8.05 -6.26 -37.10
CA ARG A 678 -7.74 -5.36 -38.22
C ARG A 678 -8.79 -5.39 -39.34
N MET A 679 -9.45 -6.52 -39.54
CA MET A 679 -10.48 -6.69 -40.58
C MET A 679 -11.87 -6.17 -40.13
N LEU A 680 -12.11 -6.01 -38.83
CA LEU A 680 -13.39 -5.56 -38.32
C LEU A 680 -13.60 -4.07 -38.62
N ALA A 681 -14.85 -3.73 -38.92
CA ALA A 681 -15.32 -2.37 -39.04
C ALA A 681 -16.03 -1.90 -37.77
N ILE A 682 -15.96 -0.59 -37.52
CA ILE A 682 -16.85 0.09 -36.57
C ILE A 682 -18.23 0.09 -37.21
N GLU A 683 -19.13 -0.80 -36.79
CA GLU A 683 -20.49 -0.90 -37.34
C GLU A 683 -21.41 0.15 -36.73
N ALA A 684 -21.17 0.49 -35.47
CA ALA A 684 -21.94 1.51 -34.77
C ALA A 684 -21.08 2.16 -33.68
N VAL A 685 -21.44 3.40 -33.36
CA VAL A 685 -20.94 4.15 -32.20
C VAL A 685 -22.14 4.52 -31.35
N GLY A 686 -22.16 4.04 -30.10
CA GLY A 686 -23.21 4.37 -29.14
C GLY A 686 -22.72 5.38 -28.12
N GLY A 687 -23.54 6.39 -27.84
CA GLY A 687 -23.36 7.30 -26.71
C GLY A 687 -24.28 6.86 -25.57
N ASN A 688 -23.75 6.81 -24.35
CA ASN A 688 -24.57 6.54 -23.17
C ASN A 688 -24.19 7.47 -22.02
N GLU A 689 -25.17 7.71 -21.15
CA GLU A 689 -24.92 8.31 -19.86
C GLU A 689 -24.33 7.26 -18.91
N GLU A 690 -23.10 7.48 -18.45
CA GLU A 690 -22.41 6.61 -17.50
C GLU A 690 -22.52 7.19 -16.09
N ALA A 691 -22.98 6.39 -15.14
CA ALA A 691 -23.13 6.83 -13.77
C ALA A 691 -21.76 7.15 -13.14
N THR A 692 -21.69 8.28 -12.44
CA THR A 692 -20.56 8.59 -11.55
C THR A 692 -20.91 8.26 -10.11
N ASN A 693 -19.90 8.22 -9.24
CA ASN A 693 -20.07 8.08 -7.79
C ASN A 693 -20.97 9.14 -7.14
N ALA A 694 -21.18 10.29 -7.79
CA ALA A 694 -22.09 11.34 -7.30
C ALA A 694 -23.56 11.15 -7.71
N GLY A 695 -23.89 10.08 -8.44
CA GLY A 695 -25.24 9.87 -9.00
C GLY A 695 -25.59 10.83 -10.15
N ILE A 696 -24.61 11.59 -10.65
CA ILE A 696 -24.75 12.47 -11.81
C ILE A 696 -24.09 11.76 -13.00
N PRO A 697 -24.80 11.52 -14.11
CA PRO A 697 -24.22 10.83 -15.24
C PRO A 697 -23.23 11.71 -16.03
N SER A 698 -22.17 11.09 -16.53
CA SER A 698 -21.23 11.66 -17.51
C SER A 698 -21.43 11.02 -18.89
N GLY A 699 -20.63 11.42 -19.88
CA GLY A 699 -20.61 10.80 -21.21
C GLY A 699 -19.78 9.51 -21.25
N ARG A 700 -20.27 8.53 -22.02
CA ARG A 700 -19.53 7.34 -22.45
C ARG A 700 -19.73 7.10 -23.93
N ALA A 701 -18.64 6.88 -24.66
CA ALA A 701 -18.66 6.41 -26.03
C ALA A 701 -18.38 4.91 -26.06
N THR A 702 -19.06 4.17 -26.92
CA THR A 702 -18.83 2.74 -27.15
C THR A 702 -18.79 2.45 -28.65
N LEU A 703 -17.67 1.92 -29.12
CA LEU A 703 -17.50 1.41 -30.48
C LEU A 703 -17.97 -0.05 -30.51
N PHE A 704 -18.83 -0.38 -31.46
CA PHE A 704 -19.28 -1.75 -31.71
C PHE A 704 -18.61 -2.26 -32.97
N LEU A 705 -17.81 -3.32 -32.85
CA LEU A 705 -17.04 -3.88 -33.95
C LEU A 705 -17.66 -5.17 -34.47
N GLY A 706 -17.82 -5.22 -35.80
CA GLY A 706 -18.40 -6.35 -36.51
C GLY A 706 -19.90 -6.53 -36.25
N HIS A 707 -20.56 -7.31 -37.11
CA HIS A 707 -22.02 -7.44 -37.14
C HIS A 707 -22.63 -8.13 -35.90
N SER A 708 -21.81 -8.71 -35.02
CA SER A 708 -22.28 -9.38 -33.79
C SER A 708 -22.49 -8.42 -32.62
N GLY A 709 -21.85 -7.23 -32.65
CA GLY A 709 -21.83 -6.29 -31.52
C GLY A 709 -21.15 -6.82 -30.24
N ILE A 710 -20.47 -7.97 -30.31
CA ILE A 710 -19.82 -8.62 -29.16
C ILE A 710 -18.52 -7.89 -28.79
N ILE A 711 -17.73 -7.50 -29.80
CA ILE A 711 -16.46 -6.82 -29.59
C ILE A 711 -16.76 -5.33 -29.46
N ARG A 712 -16.41 -4.78 -28.29
CA ARG A 712 -16.67 -3.38 -27.97
C ARG A 712 -15.50 -2.74 -27.26
N TYR A 713 -15.24 -1.49 -27.62
CA TYR A 713 -14.30 -0.63 -26.91
C TYR A 713 -15.05 0.61 -26.44
N SER A 714 -14.87 0.98 -25.19
CA SER A 714 -15.55 2.14 -24.63
C SER A 714 -14.59 3.04 -23.91
N GLY A 715 -14.97 4.31 -23.78
CA GLY A 715 -14.33 5.29 -22.93
C GLY A 715 -15.39 6.10 -22.21
N ALA A 716 -15.21 6.29 -20.91
CA ALA A 716 -16.04 7.18 -20.11
C ALA A 716 -15.17 8.19 -19.37
N THR A 717 -15.67 9.42 -19.26
CA THR A 717 -14.95 10.52 -18.62
C THR A 717 -15.57 10.92 -17.29
N PRO A 718 -14.77 11.39 -16.31
CA PRO A 718 -15.30 12.08 -15.15
C PRO A 718 -15.98 13.42 -15.48
N LEU A 719 -16.77 13.91 -14.52
CA LEU A 719 -17.25 15.29 -14.48
C LEU A 719 -16.44 16.12 -13.47
N GLY A 720 -16.20 17.36 -13.83
CA GLY A 720 -15.49 18.35 -13.01
C GLY A 720 -16.42 19.23 -12.19
N THR A 721 -15.84 19.88 -11.18
CA THR A 721 -16.42 21.00 -10.42
C THR A 721 -15.45 22.15 -10.26
N SER A 722 -14.33 22.15 -11.00
CA SER A 722 -13.22 23.10 -10.79
C SER A 722 -13.65 24.55 -11.03
N ALA A 723 -13.03 25.45 -10.26
CA ALA A 723 -13.12 26.90 -10.40
C ALA A 723 -12.29 27.45 -11.57
N GLY A 724 -11.41 26.63 -12.15
CA GLY A 724 -10.47 26.99 -13.21
C GLY A 724 -11.13 27.65 -14.41
N ILE A 725 -10.77 28.91 -14.66
CA ILE A 725 -11.33 29.74 -15.75
C ILE A 725 -11.05 29.17 -17.16
N ASP A 726 -9.98 28.39 -17.31
CA ASP A 726 -9.39 27.98 -18.59
C ASP A 726 -9.61 26.50 -18.97
N GLU A 727 -10.30 25.71 -18.14
CA GLU A 727 -10.56 24.27 -18.38
C GLU A 727 -11.42 24.03 -19.64
N ALA A 728 -11.28 22.88 -20.31
CA ALA A 728 -12.26 22.41 -21.28
C ALA A 728 -13.68 22.26 -20.67
N ILE A 729 -14.70 22.63 -21.45
CA ILE A 729 -16.08 22.75 -20.95
C ILE A 729 -16.77 21.38 -20.88
N HIS A 730 -17.30 21.07 -19.70
CA HIS A 730 -18.18 19.91 -19.48
C HIS A 730 -19.57 20.22 -20.03
N TYR A 731 -19.95 19.57 -21.13
CA TYR A 731 -21.19 19.90 -21.81
C TYR A 731 -22.37 19.15 -21.18
N VAL A 732 -23.15 19.89 -20.40
CA VAL A 732 -24.26 19.38 -19.59
C VAL A 732 -25.62 19.91 -20.06
N ASP A 733 -26.70 19.28 -19.63
CA ASP A 733 -28.08 19.56 -20.07
C ASP A 733 -28.57 20.97 -19.72
N SER A 734 -27.95 21.65 -18.76
CA SER A 734 -28.24 23.05 -18.47
C SER A 734 -27.66 24.02 -19.50
N ILE A 735 -26.69 23.59 -20.31
CA ILE A 735 -26.08 24.42 -21.35
C ILE A 735 -27.08 24.64 -22.48
N ILE A 736 -27.45 25.91 -22.71
CA ILE A 736 -28.33 26.32 -23.79
C ILE A 736 -27.52 27.13 -24.79
N GLU A 737 -27.46 26.63 -26.02
CA GLU A 737 -26.77 27.31 -27.11
C GLU A 737 -27.46 28.63 -27.51
N PRO A 738 -26.71 29.65 -27.94
CA PRO A 738 -27.27 30.81 -28.62
C PRO A 738 -28.10 30.36 -29.83
N GLY A 739 -29.36 30.76 -29.89
CA GLY A 739 -30.25 30.24 -30.93
C GLY A 739 -31.55 31.03 -31.05
N GLU A 740 -32.53 30.44 -31.75
CA GLU A 740 -33.88 31.00 -31.83
C GLU A 740 -34.52 31.10 -30.44
N LEU A 741 -34.32 30.08 -29.59
CA LEU A 741 -34.90 30.00 -28.25
C LEU A 741 -34.45 31.15 -27.34
N THR A 742 -33.14 31.40 -27.27
CA THR A 742 -32.56 32.45 -26.41
C THR A 742 -32.84 33.84 -26.95
N ARG A 743 -32.99 34.00 -28.28
CA ARG A 743 -33.42 35.27 -28.91
C ARG A 743 -34.90 35.57 -28.71
N LYS A 744 -35.76 34.55 -28.71
CA LYS A 744 -37.22 34.69 -28.57
C LYS A 744 -37.65 34.93 -27.12
N HIS A 745 -36.92 34.37 -26.15
CA HIS A 745 -37.24 34.47 -24.72
C HIS A 745 -36.04 34.94 -23.87
N PRO A 746 -35.41 36.09 -24.17
CA PRO A 746 -34.18 36.54 -23.51
C PRO A 746 -34.36 36.83 -22.01
N ASP A 747 -35.59 37.08 -21.58
CA ASP A 747 -35.97 37.30 -20.18
C ASP A 747 -35.73 36.06 -19.29
N LEU A 748 -35.75 34.86 -19.87
CA LEU A 748 -35.64 33.59 -19.13
C LEU A 748 -34.20 33.11 -18.94
N PHE A 749 -33.27 33.65 -19.75
CA PHE A 749 -31.90 33.16 -19.80
C PHE A 749 -30.92 34.18 -19.23
N LYS A 750 -29.86 33.67 -18.61
CA LYS A 750 -28.65 34.43 -18.26
C LYS A 750 -27.51 33.96 -19.15
N ASP A 751 -26.68 34.90 -19.56
CA ASP A 751 -25.38 34.61 -20.18
C ASP A 751 -24.49 33.96 -19.12
N ALA A 752 -23.81 32.88 -19.49
CA ALA A 752 -22.87 32.16 -18.63
C ALA A 752 -21.43 32.66 -18.77
N GLY A 753 -21.13 33.54 -19.74
CA GLY A 753 -19.80 34.10 -19.99
C GLY A 753 -18.90 33.25 -20.89
N ASP A 754 -19.35 32.04 -21.27
CA ASP A 754 -18.65 31.10 -22.15
C ASP A 754 -19.24 31.06 -23.58
N GLY A 755 -20.10 32.04 -23.91
CA GLY A 755 -20.86 32.08 -25.15
C GLY A 755 -22.12 31.21 -25.13
N THR A 756 -22.50 30.65 -23.98
CA THR A 756 -23.73 29.87 -23.82
C THR A 756 -24.65 30.48 -22.75
N PHE A 757 -25.90 30.02 -22.71
CA PHE A 757 -26.94 30.51 -21.81
C PHE A 757 -27.31 29.45 -20.79
N ARG A 758 -27.78 29.89 -19.62
CA ARG A 758 -28.46 29.04 -18.62
C ARG A 758 -29.81 29.67 -18.29
N PHE A 759 -30.77 28.87 -17.85
CA PHE A 759 -31.97 29.44 -17.25
C PHE A 759 -31.61 30.27 -16.00
N ARG A 760 -32.30 31.41 -15.81
CA ARG A 760 -32.17 32.18 -14.57
C ARG A 760 -32.74 31.37 -13.41
N LYS A 761 -32.11 31.44 -12.23
CA LYS A 761 -32.57 30.74 -11.01
C LYS A 761 -34.00 31.10 -10.59
N THR A 762 -34.49 32.27 -11.01
CA THR A 762 -35.84 32.79 -10.72
C THR A 762 -36.92 32.23 -11.64
N VAL A 763 -36.56 31.50 -12.70
CA VAL A 763 -37.52 30.97 -13.67
C VAL A 763 -38.20 29.72 -13.10
N GLY A 764 -39.53 29.70 -13.10
CA GLY A 764 -40.35 28.56 -12.65
C GLY A 764 -41.10 27.88 -13.79
N ALA A 765 -41.62 26.68 -13.53
CA ALA A 765 -42.36 25.89 -14.51
C ALA A 765 -43.60 26.63 -15.08
N ASP A 766 -44.31 27.40 -14.24
CA ASP A 766 -45.47 28.19 -14.66
C ASP A 766 -45.11 29.25 -15.69
N GLN A 767 -43.94 29.89 -15.54
CA GLN A 767 -43.45 30.90 -16.49
C GLN A 767 -43.08 30.26 -17.82
N ILE A 768 -42.51 29.04 -17.80
CA ILE A 768 -42.21 28.28 -19.02
C ILE A 768 -43.50 27.88 -19.73
N GLN A 769 -44.49 27.37 -18.98
CA GLN A 769 -45.77 26.94 -19.54
C GLN A 769 -46.56 28.11 -20.14
N ALA A 770 -46.50 29.28 -19.50
CA ALA A 770 -47.17 30.49 -19.98
C ALA A 770 -46.66 30.98 -21.36
N LYS A 771 -45.41 30.65 -21.74
CA LYS A 771 -44.87 31.00 -23.06
C LYS A 771 -45.41 30.12 -24.20
N ASN A 772 -46.04 28.98 -23.86
CA ASN A 772 -46.62 28.01 -24.81
C ASN A 772 -45.67 27.64 -25.98
N ASP A 773 -44.39 27.44 -25.67
CA ASP A 773 -43.35 27.11 -26.65
C ASP A 773 -42.82 25.69 -26.37
N PRO A 774 -43.05 24.72 -27.27
CA PRO A 774 -42.68 23.32 -27.03
C PRO A 774 -41.17 23.12 -26.94
N ASN A 775 -40.37 23.92 -27.68
CA ASN A 775 -38.91 23.83 -27.65
C ASN A 775 -38.37 24.38 -26.32
N LEU A 776 -39.00 25.44 -25.79
CA LEU A 776 -38.70 25.97 -24.46
C LEU A 776 -39.04 24.97 -23.36
N ALA A 777 -40.21 24.33 -23.45
CA ALA A 777 -40.65 23.32 -22.50
C ALA A 777 -39.72 22.08 -22.50
N GLU A 778 -39.23 21.67 -23.67
CA GLU A 778 -38.22 20.61 -23.80
C GLU A 778 -36.89 21.02 -23.15
N ALA A 779 -36.38 22.20 -23.50
CA ALA A 779 -35.13 22.71 -22.94
C ALA A 779 -35.19 22.84 -21.41
N TRP A 780 -36.33 23.30 -20.87
CA TRP A 780 -36.57 23.36 -19.43
C TRP A 780 -36.59 21.98 -18.78
N ARG A 781 -37.30 21.01 -19.38
CA ARG A 781 -37.37 19.64 -18.87
C ARG A 781 -35.98 18.99 -18.84
N ARG A 782 -35.19 19.21 -19.89
CA ARG A 782 -33.80 18.74 -19.98
C ARG A 782 -32.92 19.39 -18.92
N ALA A 783 -32.96 20.72 -18.80
CA ALA A 783 -32.22 21.45 -17.78
C ALA A 783 -32.63 21.09 -16.33
N GLY A 784 -33.82 20.48 -16.14
CA GLY A 784 -34.25 19.94 -14.86
C GLY A 784 -33.67 18.55 -14.51
N ARG A 785 -33.12 17.81 -15.47
CA ARG A 785 -32.51 16.48 -15.23
C ARG A 785 -31.22 16.61 -14.43
N TYR A 786 -31.09 15.87 -13.34
CA TYR A 786 -29.89 15.86 -12.47
C TYR A 786 -29.43 17.27 -12.06
N GLU A 787 -30.36 18.16 -11.69
CA GLU A 787 -30.06 19.57 -11.38
C GLU A 787 -29.38 20.32 -12.55
N GLY A 788 -29.65 19.92 -13.80
CA GLY A 788 -29.05 20.48 -15.01
C GLY A 788 -27.65 19.97 -15.34
N LYS A 789 -27.21 18.91 -14.67
CA LYS A 789 -25.87 18.30 -14.82
C LYS A 789 -25.88 17.00 -15.63
N GLY A 790 -27.02 16.59 -16.18
CA GLY A 790 -27.11 15.46 -17.11
C GLY A 790 -26.31 15.70 -18.40
N CYS A 791 -26.06 14.68 -19.21
CA CYS A 791 -25.15 14.75 -20.36
C CYS A 791 -25.80 14.29 -21.67
N MET A 792 -27.12 14.43 -21.83
CA MET A 792 -27.83 13.92 -23.02
C MET A 792 -27.35 14.56 -24.33
N ALA A 793 -27.00 15.84 -24.30
CA ALA A 793 -26.45 16.50 -25.47
C ALA A 793 -25.08 15.92 -25.87
N ALA A 794 -24.20 15.66 -24.90
CA ALA A 794 -22.91 15.03 -25.17
C ALA A 794 -23.09 13.61 -25.73
N VAL A 795 -24.06 12.85 -25.22
CA VAL A 795 -24.47 11.55 -25.79
C VAL A 795 -24.92 11.71 -27.24
N GLU A 796 -25.79 12.69 -27.51
CA GLU A 796 -26.25 12.99 -28.87
C GLU A 796 -25.10 13.39 -29.81
N HIS A 797 -24.12 14.17 -29.32
CA HIS A 797 -22.92 14.52 -30.08
C HIS A 797 -22.05 13.30 -30.38
N ILE A 798 -21.90 12.38 -29.43
CA ILE A 798 -21.20 11.10 -29.65
C ILE A 798 -21.87 10.32 -30.77
N GLU A 799 -23.20 10.19 -30.76
CA GLU A 799 -23.91 9.36 -31.74
C GLU A 799 -23.99 10.02 -33.13
N LYS A 800 -24.38 11.29 -33.17
CA LYS A 800 -24.78 11.96 -34.42
C LYS A 800 -23.63 12.68 -35.12
N ILE A 801 -22.64 13.16 -34.37
CA ILE A 801 -21.55 13.98 -34.92
C ILE A 801 -20.26 13.18 -34.93
N LEU A 802 -19.75 12.80 -33.76
CA LEU A 802 -18.48 12.09 -33.64
C LEU A 802 -18.57 10.69 -34.24
N GLY A 803 -19.61 9.92 -33.90
CA GLY A 803 -19.81 8.55 -34.35
C GLY A 803 -19.98 8.43 -35.87
N ALA A 804 -20.63 9.42 -36.49
CA ALA A 804 -20.82 9.48 -37.94
C ALA A 804 -19.49 9.57 -38.70
N ALA A 805 -18.44 10.17 -38.11
CA ALA A 805 -17.14 10.28 -38.75
C ALA A 805 -16.39 8.94 -38.85
N PHE A 806 -16.59 8.03 -37.88
CA PHE A 806 -15.83 6.78 -37.76
C PHE A 806 -16.62 5.52 -38.13
N THR A 807 -17.95 5.58 -38.15
CA THR A 807 -18.80 4.44 -38.54
C THR A 807 -18.49 4.00 -39.98
N GLY A 808 -18.39 2.69 -40.18
CA GLY A 808 -18.02 2.04 -41.44
C GLY A 808 -16.52 1.90 -41.67
N ARG A 809 -15.65 2.55 -40.89
CA ARG A 809 -14.19 2.41 -41.02
C ARG A 809 -13.72 1.09 -40.43
N ARG A 810 -12.81 0.41 -41.13
CA ARG A 810 -12.12 -0.76 -40.59
C ARG A 810 -11.03 -0.32 -39.63
N LEU A 811 -10.74 -1.14 -38.62
CA LEU A 811 -9.68 -0.83 -37.67
C LEU A 811 -8.32 -0.63 -38.37
N ARG A 812 -7.99 -1.44 -39.38
CA ARG A 812 -6.76 -1.25 -40.18
C ARG A 812 -6.67 0.10 -40.90
N ASP A 813 -7.82 0.72 -41.16
CA ASP A 813 -7.94 1.99 -41.89
C ASP A 813 -8.12 3.17 -40.89
N LEU A 814 -8.30 2.89 -39.59
CA LEU A 814 -8.10 3.90 -38.55
C LEU A 814 -6.62 4.26 -38.54
N GLY A 815 -6.30 5.55 -38.50
CA GLY A 815 -4.93 6.03 -38.41
C GLY A 815 -4.27 5.72 -37.05
N THR A 816 -3.32 6.57 -36.69
CA THR A 816 -2.75 6.64 -35.34
C THR A 816 -3.71 7.33 -34.36
N LEU A 817 -3.45 7.20 -33.05
CA LEU A 817 -4.20 7.92 -32.01
C LEU A 817 -4.20 9.44 -32.25
N LEU A 818 -3.05 10.00 -32.64
CA LEU A 818 -2.91 11.42 -33.00
C LEU A 818 -3.84 11.81 -34.16
N GLU A 819 -3.88 11.00 -35.22
CA GLU A 819 -4.73 11.28 -36.39
C GLU A 819 -6.21 11.24 -36.03
N THR A 820 -6.62 10.28 -35.19
CA THR A 820 -8.02 10.23 -34.72
C THR A 820 -8.37 11.39 -33.79
N ASP A 821 -7.47 11.78 -32.88
CA ASP A 821 -7.69 12.93 -32.00
C ASP A 821 -7.75 14.23 -32.81
N ARG A 822 -6.90 14.40 -33.83
CA ARG A 822 -6.97 15.53 -34.76
C ARG A 822 -8.31 15.62 -35.49
N GLU A 823 -8.86 14.49 -35.91
CA GLU A 823 -10.17 14.44 -36.56
C GLU A 823 -11.29 14.85 -35.59
N LEU A 824 -11.23 14.43 -34.32
CA LEU A 824 -12.16 14.87 -33.28
C LEU A 824 -12.06 16.39 -33.04
N LEU A 825 -10.85 16.94 -32.99
CA LEU A 825 -10.63 18.38 -32.81
C LEU A 825 -11.06 19.19 -34.03
N GLU A 826 -10.90 18.65 -35.25
CA GLU A 826 -11.40 19.29 -36.47
C GLU A 826 -12.95 19.37 -36.48
N LEU A 827 -13.62 18.33 -35.98
CA LEU A 827 -15.08 18.35 -35.79
C LEU A 827 -15.51 19.42 -34.79
N GLU A 828 -14.79 19.58 -33.67
CA GLU A 828 -15.05 20.67 -32.70
C GLU A 828 -14.83 22.04 -33.34
N LYS A 829 -13.72 22.22 -34.06
CA LYS A 829 -13.40 23.48 -34.76
C LYS A 829 -14.50 23.83 -35.76
N LYS A 830 -14.94 22.86 -36.56
CA LYS A 830 -16.04 23.04 -37.52
C LYS A 830 -17.34 23.40 -36.80
N ALA A 831 -17.68 22.70 -35.73
CA ALA A 831 -18.88 22.98 -34.94
C ALA A 831 -18.84 24.39 -34.32
N ALA A 832 -17.68 24.84 -33.85
CA ALA A 832 -17.47 26.20 -33.34
C ALA A 832 -17.62 27.29 -34.43
N ILE A 833 -17.13 27.02 -35.64
CA ILE A 833 -17.30 27.91 -36.79
C ILE A 833 -18.77 27.97 -37.22
N ASP A 834 -19.43 26.82 -37.35
CA ASP A 834 -20.84 26.71 -37.76
C ASP A 834 -21.77 27.37 -36.73
N ALA A 835 -21.42 27.30 -35.44
CA ALA A 835 -22.11 28.00 -34.35
C ALA A 835 -21.77 29.50 -34.26
N GLY A 836 -20.85 30.01 -35.10
CA GLY A 836 -20.44 31.42 -35.12
C GLY A 836 -19.63 31.85 -33.88
N ARG A 837 -19.07 30.91 -33.12
CA ARG A 837 -18.26 31.21 -31.92
C ARG A 837 -16.86 31.67 -32.27
N ILE A 838 -16.34 31.22 -33.40
CA ILE A 838 -15.04 31.64 -33.94
C ILE A 838 -15.15 31.84 -35.45
N LYS A 839 -14.41 32.80 -35.98
CA LYS A 839 -14.37 33.04 -37.43
C LYS A 839 -13.48 32.02 -38.13
N PRO A 840 -13.81 31.61 -39.37
CA PRO A 840 -12.95 30.70 -40.15
C PRO A 840 -11.52 31.22 -40.38
N ASP A 841 -11.35 32.54 -40.42
CA ASP A 841 -10.08 33.25 -40.66
C ASP A 841 -9.40 33.74 -39.36
N ALA A 842 -9.84 33.25 -38.20
CA ALA A 842 -9.24 33.58 -36.90
C ALA A 842 -7.74 33.20 -36.83
N SER A 843 -7.04 33.73 -35.83
CA SER A 843 -5.62 33.40 -35.65
C SER A 843 -5.45 31.90 -35.34
N ALA A 844 -4.23 31.37 -35.54
CA ALA A 844 -3.97 29.97 -35.21
C ALA A 844 -4.20 29.72 -33.72
N ASP A 845 -3.74 30.64 -32.86
CA ASP A 845 -3.91 30.54 -31.42
C ASP A 845 -5.39 30.59 -31.00
N ASP A 846 -6.21 31.44 -31.63
CA ASP A 846 -7.66 31.48 -31.37
C ASP A 846 -8.35 30.16 -31.77
N LEU A 847 -7.97 29.60 -32.92
CA LEU A 847 -8.49 28.32 -33.39
C LEU A 847 -8.08 27.17 -32.44
N ILE A 848 -6.83 27.18 -31.96
CA ILE A 848 -6.35 26.22 -30.94
C ILE A 848 -7.15 26.40 -29.66
N GLN A 849 -7.33 27.62 -29.18
CA GLN A 849 -8.08 27.89 -27.96
C GLN A 849 -9.53 27.41 -28.08
N ALA A 850 -10.19 27.61 -29.22
CA ALA A 850 -11.54 27.08 -29.46
C ALA A 850 -11.57 25.55 -29.37
N MET A 851 -10.60 24.86 -29.99
CA MET A 851 -10.47 23.40 -29.92
C MET A 851 -10.11 22.88 -28.52
N GLN A 852 -9.30 23.61 -27.74
CA GLN A 852 -8.96 23.27 -26.37
C GLN A 852 -10.17 23.43 -25.44
N ARG A 853 -10.96 24.49 -25.63
CA ARG A 853 -12.15 24.78 -24.81
C ARG A 853 -13.29 23.80 -25.01
N LYS A 854 -13.42 23.22 -26.21
CA LYS A 854 -14.44 22.20 -26.53
C LYS A 854 -15.85 22.65 -26.20
N GLY A 855 -16.11 23.93 -26.49
CA GLY A 855 -17.32 24.59 -26.04
C GLY A 855 -18.59 24.13 -26.75
N VAL A 856 -18.49 23.50 -27.93
CA VAL A 856 -19.67 23.11 -28.72
C VAL A 856 -19.98 21.63 -28.59
N LEU A 857 -19.05 20.73 -28.90
CA LEU A 857 -19.31 19.29 -28.83
C LEU A 857 -19.17 18.77 -27.39
N GLY A 858 -18.40 19.48 -26.56
CA GLY A 858 -18.26 19.18 -25.16
C GLY A 858 -17.12 18.24 -24.86
N MET A 859 -16.50 18.48 -23.70
CA MET A 859 -15.35 17.70 -23.31
C MET A 859 -15.75 16.21 -23.08
N ASN A 860 -16.82 16.01 -22.33
CA ASN A 860 -17.34 14.69 -22.05
C ASN A 860 -17.65 13.83 -23.29
N ALA A 861 -17.97 14.42 -24.44
CA ALA A 861 -18.12 13.70 -25.70
C ALA A 861 -16.76 13.34 -26.34
N ILE A 862 -15.89 14.33 -26.50
CA ILE A 862 -14.62 14.18 -27.23
C ILE A 862 -13.65 13.22 -26.51
N LEU A 863 -13.48 13.32 -25.19
CA LEU A 863 -12.52 12.47 -24.47
C LEU A 863 -13.02 11.03 -24.41
N SER A 864 -14.32 10.84 -24.21
CA SER A 864 -14.93 9.51 -24.26
C SER A 864 -14.67 8.82 -25.59
N MET A 865 -14.78 9.58 -26.70
CA MET A 865 -14.49 9.07 -28.04
C MET A 865 -12.99 8.81 -28.26
N SER A 866 -12.11 9.72 -27.81
CA SER A 866 -10.64 9.56 -27.86
C SER A 866 -10.19 8.30 -27.12
N LEU A 867 -10.72 8.04 -25.91
CA LEU A 867 -10.47 6.83 -25.13
C LEU A 867 -10.96 5.56 -25.84
N ALA A 868 -12.19 5.58 -26.38
CA ALA A 868 -12.77 4.42 -27.05
C ALA A 868 -11.99 4.06 -28.33
N LEU A 869 -11.64 5.08 -29.14
CA LEU A 869 -10.80 4.92 -30.34
C LEU A 869 -9.39 4.46 -29.97
N GLY A 870 -8.76 5.08 -28.98
CA GLY A 870 -7.43 4.70 -28.51
C GLY A 870 -7.36 3.23 -28.10
N ARG A 871 -8.36 2.72 -27.38
CA ARG A 871 -8.44 1.30 -27.00
C ARG A 871 -8.63 0.37 -28.21
N ALA A 872 -9.46 0.78 -29.18
CA ALA A 872 -9.64 0.02 -30.42
C ALA A 872 -8.37 -0.01 -31.28
N ILE A 873 -7.64 1.12 -31.37
CA ILE A 873 -6.34 1.23 -32.04
C ILE A 873 -5.29 0.37 -31.32
N ALA A 874 -5.28 0.38 -29.98
CA ALA A 874 -4.33 -0.41 -29.20
C ALA A 874 -4.55 -1.91 -29.46
N ALA A 875 -5.81 -2.35 -29.39
CA ALA A 875 -6.14 -3.75 -29.64
C ALA A 875 -5.90 -4.18 -31.09
N ARG A 876 -6.11 -3.28 -32.08
CA ARG A 876 -5.72 -3.50 -33.49
C ARG A 876 -4.23 -3.79 -33.64
N ASP A 877 -3.40 -3.31 -32.71
CA ASP A 877 -1.96 -3.47 -32.73
C ASP A 877 -1.47 -4.54 -31.75
N GLY A 878 -2.39 -5.26 -31.07
CA GLY A 878 -2.06 -6.27 -30.08
C GLY A 878 -1.48 -5.68 -28.79
N ARG A 879 -1.86 -4.44 -28.46
CA ARG A 879 -1.32 -3.64 -27.36
C ARG A 879 -2.42 -3.11 -26.46
N GLU A 880 -2.01 -2.63 -25.29
CA GLU A 880 -2.84 -1.89 -24.35
C GLU A 880 -2.74 -0.38 -24.58
N LEU A 881 -3.75 0.37 -24.12
CA LEU A 881 -3.82 1.82 -24.31
C LEU A 881 -2.58 2.55 -23.76
N TRP A 882 -2.11 2.14 -22.59
CA TRP A 882 -0.93 2.75 -21.95
C TRP A 882 0.32 2.64 -22.84
N GLN A 883 0.44 1.58 -23.63
CA GLN A 883 1.58 1.39 -24.53
C GLN A 883 1.53 2.36 -25.72
N LEU A 884 0.34 2.63 -26.27
CA LEU A 884 0.19 3.64 -27.32
C LEU A 884 0.52 5.05 -26.83
N ILE A 885 0.06 5.39 -25.62
CA ILE A 885 0.35 6.70 -25.00
C ILE A 885 1.87 6.85 -24.79
N ARG A 886 2.52 5.79 -24.29
CA ARG A 886 3.97 5.78 -24.08
C ARG A 886 4.73 5.96 -25.39
N ASP A 887 4.34 5.25 -26.45
CA ASP A 887 5.00 5.34 -27.75
C ASP A 887 4.89 6.74 -28.36
N MET A 888 3.70 7.34 -28.26
CA MET A 888 3.48 8.71 -28.72
C MET A 888 4.38 9.70 -27.98
N ALA A 889 4.51 9.54 -26.66
CA ALA A 889 5.41 10.37 -25.85
C ALA A 889 6.89 10.13 -26.19
N ALA A 890 7.31 8.86 -26.29
CA ALA A 890 8.69 8.49 -26.62
C ALA A 890 9.10 9.02 -28.00
N GLU A 891 8.24 8.84 -29.00
CA GLU A 891 8.49 9.34 -30.35
C GLU A 891 8.59 10.87 -30.39
N THR A 892 7.71 11.56 -29.67
CA THR A 892 7.74 13.03 -29.59
C THR A 892 9.02 13.52 -28.90
N MET A 893 9.41 12.91 -27.77
CA MET A 893 10.66 13.24 -27.08
C MET A 893 11.88 12.99 -27.97
N ALA A 894 11.92 11.85 -28.67
CA ALA A 894 13.02 11.51 -29.56
C ALA A 894 13.16 12.50 -30.72
N LYS A 895 12.04 12.87 -31.36
CA LYS A 895 12.00 13.90 -32.42
C LYS A 895 12.46 15.26 -31.90
N PHE A 896 11.97 15.67 -30.74
CA PHE A 896 12.36 16.93 -30.10
C PHE A 896 13.87 16.95 -29.81
N VAL A 897 14.41 15.89 -29.21
CA VAL A 897 15.84 15.77 -28.90
C VAL A 897 16.67 15.81 -30.19
N ALA A 898 16.30 15.03 -31.21
CA ALA A 898 17.01 15.02 -32.49
C ALA A 898 17.04 16.41 -33.15
N ALA A 899 15.92 17.14 -33.12
CA ALA A 899 15.82 18.47 -33.69
C ALA A 899 16.65 19.53 -32.95
N HIS A 900 16.73 19.44 -31.61
CA HIS A 900 17.23 20.54 -30.78
C HIS A 900 18.52 20.25 -30.00
N SER A 901 18.99 19.00 -29.99
CA SER A 901 20.28 18.67 -29.38
C SER A 901 21.46 19.18 -30.22
N GLY A 902 22.50 19.68 -29.55
CA GLY A 902 23.79 20.03 -30.15
C GLY A 902 24.75 18.85 -30.27
N ASP A 903 24.36 17.66 -29.80
CA ASP A 903 25.16 16.44 -29.85
C ASP A 903 24.79 15.59 -31.08
N GLU A 904 25.75 15.36 -31.98
CA GLU A 904 25.57 14.54 -33.18
C GLU A 904 25.15 13.10 -32.85
N ALA A 905 25.56 12.55 -31.71
CA ALA A 905 25.15 11.21 -31.29
C ALA A 905 23.65 11.11 -30.94
N LYS A 906 23.01 12.27 -30.70
CA LYS A 906 21.59 12.40 -30.34
C LYS A 906 20.72 12.88 -31.51
N LYS A 907 21.23 12.85 -32.74
CA LYS A 907 20.48 13.21 -33.97
C LYS A 907 19.61 12.08 -34.53
N ASP A 908 19.86 10.84 -34.13
CA ASP A 908 19.08 9.69 -34.58
C ASP A 908 17.87 9.45 -33.66
N ALA A 909 16.69 9.87 -34.12
CA ALA A 909 15.44 9.74 -33.38
C ALA A 909 15.01 8.28 -33.17
N GLU A 910 15.29 7.37 -34.10
CA GLU A 910 14.91 5.96 -33.96
C GLU A 910 15.76 5.29 -32.88
N LYS A 911 17.05 5.59 -32.85
CA LYS A 911 17.95 5.13 -31.79
C LYS A 911 17.55 5.67 -30.41
N LEU A 912 17.14 6.93 -30.33
CA LEU A 912 16.65 7.54 -29.09
C LEU A 912 15.33 6.90 -28.63
N LYS A 913 14.40 6.65 -29.55
CA LYS A 913 13.11 6.00 -29.25
C LYS A 913 13.30 4.58 -28.70
N ALA A 914 14.32 3.86 -29.18
CA ALA A 914 14.66 2.52 -28.71
C ALA A 914 15.43 2.47 -27.37
N SER A 915 15.79 3.63 -26.79
CA SER A 915 16.47 3.69 -25.49
C SER A 915 15.50 3.46 -24.31
N ASP A 916 16.06 3.25 -23.11
CA ASP A 916 15.25 3.15 -21.89
C ASP A 916 14.43 4.44 -21.70
N PHE A 917 13.15 4.30 -21.38
CA PHE A 917 12.22 5.42 -21.34
C PHE A 917 12.63 6.50 -20.32
N ASP A 918 13.22 6.12 -19.18
CA ASP A 918 13.69 7.08 -18.18
C ASP A 918 14.96 7.80 -18.66
N GLU A 919 15.83 7.12 -19.40
CA GLU A 919 17.01 7.72 -20.05
C GLU A 919 16.61 8.71 -21.15
N LEU A 920 15.59 8.36 -21.94
CA LEU A 920 15.01 9.25 -22.94
C LEU A 920 14.39 10.48 -22.30
N GLN A 921 13.59 10.31 -21.23
CA GLN A 921 13.03 11.43 -20.47
C GLN A 921 14.14 12.34 -19.92
N LYS A 922 15.20 11.78 -19.34
CA LYS A 922 16.34 12.55 -18.85
C LYS A 922 16.99 13.37 -19.97
N THR A 923 17.27 12.73 -21.11
CA THR A 923 17.88 13.39 -22.27
C THR A 923 16.98 14.48 -22.85
N PHE A 924 15.67 14.23 -22.86
CA PHE A 924 14.66 15.21 -23.24
C PHE A 924 14.69 16.43 -22.31
N ARG A 925 14.68 16.23 -20.98
CA ARG A 925 14.78 17.31 -19.99
C ARG A 925 16.06 18.14 -20.16
N GLU A 926 17.20 17.50 -20.37
CA GLU A 926 18.49 18.19 -20.63
C GLU A 926 18.46 19.04 -21.90
N THR A 927 17.85 18.51 -22.97
CA THR A 927 17.72 19.23 -24.24
C THR A 927 16.73 20.38 -24.11
N ALA A 928 15.57 20.15 -23.48
CA ALA A 928 14.57 21.16 -23.20
C ALA A 928 15.14 22.32 -22.37
N LYS A 929 15.94 22.03 -21.34
CA LYS A 929 16.64 23.07 -20.57
C LYS A 929 17.50 23.97 -21.47
N THR A 930 18.24 23.38 -22.40
CA THR A 930 19.06 24.14 -23.37
C THR A 930 18.21 25.03 -24.27
N VAL A 931 17.01 24.57 -24.66
CA VAL A 931 16.04 25.34 -25.45
C VAL A 931 15.42 26.48 -24.63
N ILE A 932 15.10 26.24 -23.36
CA ILE A 932 14.58 27.24 -22.42
C ILE A 932 15.63 28.34 -22.18
N ASP A 933 16.91 27.96 -22.02
CA ASP A 933 18.02 28.91 -21.88
C ASP A 933 18.19 29.81 -23.13
N GLN A 934 17.73 29.34 -24.30
CA GLN A 934 17.64 30.13 -25.55
C GLN A 934 16.39 31.02 -25.64
N LYS A 935 15.56 31.06 -24.59
CA LYS A 935 14.29 31.81 -24.51
C LYS A 935 13.27 31.45 -25.60
N LYS A 936 13.22 30.18 -25.98
CA LYS A 936 12.21 29.65 -26.90
C LYS A 936 11.03 29.07 -26.13
N GLU A 937 9.83 29.23 -26.68
CA GLU A 937 8.61 28.63 -26.14
C GLU A 937 8.60 27.12 -26.44
N VAL A 938 8.76 26.29 -25.42
CA VAL A 938 8.91 24.85 -25.59
C VAL A 938 7.60 24.21 -25.98
N TYR A 939 6.46 24.65 -25.43
CA TYR A 939 5.15 24.11 -25.82
C TYR A 939 4.88 24.28 -27.33
N ARG A 940 5.31 25.40 -27.94
CA ARG A 940 5.18 25.62 -29.39
C ARG A 940 6.04 24.65 -30.19
N LEU A 941 7.29 24.45 -29.78
CA LEU A 941 8.18 23.47 -30.42
C LEU A 941 7.66 22.04 -30.27
N LEU A 942 7.11 21.68 -29.10
CA LEU A 942 6.47 20.38 -28.90
C LEU A 942 5.26 20.18 -29.81
N ARG A 943 4.47 21.23 -30.09
CA ARG A 943 3.38 21.17 -31.08
C ARG A 943 3.88 20.94 -32.51
N GLU A 944 5.13 21.25 -32.84
CA GLU A 944 5.71 20.90 -34.15
C GLU A 944 6.00 19.41 -34.25
N HIS A 945 6.48 18.79 -33.16
CA HIS A 945 6.84 17.37 -33.12
C HIS A 945 5.66 16.44 -32.81
N LEU A 946 4.65 16.97 -32.11
CA LEU A 946 3.35 16.36 -31.87
C LEU A 946 2.26 17.32 -32.37
N PRO A 947 1.95 17.32 -33.68
CA PRO A 947 1.01 18.26 -34.29
C PRO A 947 -0.43 17.90 -33.97
N VAL A 948 -0.83 18.10 -32.71
CA VAL A 948 -2.18 17.81 -32.19
C VAL A 948 -3.26 18.64 -32.87
N TYR A 949 -2.93 19.87 -33.27
CA TYR A 949 -3.89 20.77 -33.90
C TYR A 949 -3.76 20.73 -35.42
N PRO A 950 -4.83 20.43 -36.17
CA PRO A 950 -4.84 20.39 -37.64
C PRO A 950 -4.86 21.80 -38.27
N ILE A 951 -4.13 22.73 -37.70
CA ILE A 951 -3.95 24.07 -38.25
C ILE A 951 -2.66 23.98 -39.06
N GLY A 952 -2.75 24.15 -40.39
CA GLY A 952 -1.57 24.13 -41.24
C GLY A 952 -0.49 25.04 -40.65
N SER A 953 0.76 24.58 -40.63
CA SER A 953 1.89 25.39 -40.18
C SER A 953 1.83 26.74 -40.90
N LYS A 954 1.57 27.84 -40.18
CA LYS A 954 1.53 29.15 -40.82
C LYS A 954 2.90 29.44 -41.43
N ALA A 955 2.85 29.96 -42.66
CA ALA A 955 3.96 30.38 -43.50
C ALA A 955 4.89 31.40 -42.84
#